data_AF-A0A218Z6X9-F1
#
_entry.id   AF-A0A218Z6X9-F1
#
_cell.length_a   1.000
_cell.length_b   1.000
_cell.length_c   1.000
_cell.angle_alpha   90.00
_cell.angle_beta   90.00
_cell.angle_gamma   90.00
#
_symmetry.space_group_name_H-M   'P 1'
#
loop_
_entity.id
_entity.type
_entity.pdbx_description
1 polymer ?
#
loop_
_entity_poly.entity_id
_entity_poly.type
_entity_poly.pdbx_seq_one_letter_code
_entity_poly.pdbx_strand_id
1 'polypeptide(L)'
;MNPDGILTNLNQSQQAAVSSFADTLAILAGPGSGKTHTLTSRTAWLLGQGLQPWNVIVATFTVKAAREMKERIGRLIGNGMESKLILGTFHSIARRYLARYGHLIGIKKDFGIADSGDSLAIIKRIVKRYGFGIDAKVVRSRISGLKARTSVDQEKKVERKSGVKLVEEQEFERCYTEYEEALERSNLLDYDDLLLRCVDLLRLHPSCVSNVEAVLIDEFQDTNLVQFDLMRLFAAERRRITIVGDPDQSIYGFRAAEVKNYRRMLRQYPDTVTIALEENYRSSGAILLTALNVIEQDSSRVVKSLLATHTVGTRPVLRRLSGALKEAQWIVTEIQRIKGMTGELLDLNDFAILLRSSALSRLIESALGKAGIAYRMVGGVRFYDRLEIKTVLDYLRVINQPDNNDALARIINTPSRRIGEATIKELLEEADQAKVTLWSLILGIVQGKQKTNTKFNNKVEQNLKAFVNIILTGRSKVSGSPAERLTTAGLINFVLTKTSYERWLEEKHGDENKGRWENVKELITQANDFEDLISYGYENEALPELADLEQNEDASTLSRFLANVALASEIKPDDAEGAPKAQITLSTIHAAKGLEWPVVFIPATYQGSIPHSRAEDTNEERRLLYVAMTRAKALLYMSCPLKSSQNEHTILSPFLKSPGLAPLLDTRGSSLCSSTVQSIAQILRRKLPSPNSIQISSAALSSSEDDLFPEYGEEKEQDQESRRNSMKGGNSSFAMGQQAPKRRRVELGRSVGSLGDIAEKGWKLTTTWDRAASFTSSGFVTAGSHMQVLVDLSAAPELQDAEDLDRSKKKSNQKDMLPVGQGTLLGFLGKSEPTMKKPLPKIKELDPKPPLPTVANSFNQARSMPTFSNLAGIDASLSVHRVGAANLANRPAPRQAGHSDTQASRNDYVFLSTSPPRPEPPNLQENVPTPKPFGLTAKPAILPKIRPPLSTHQTTVGMLQDGSGARKTLGVKRSMDGWASRKGQGFRPPTMKRP
;
A
#
# COMPACT_ATOMS: atom_id res chain seq x y z
N MET A 1 36.99 8.58 -9.13
CA MET A 1 36.37 7.96 -7.93
C MET A 1 37.30 6.87 -7.43
N ASN A 2 37.14 6.44 -6.17
CA ASN A 2 37.70 5.16 -5.72
C ASN A 2 36.55 4.12 -5.70
N PRO A 3 36.50 3.16 -6.65
CA PRO A 3 35.41 2.18 -6.73
C PRO A 3 35.42 1.19 -5.54
N ASP A 4 36.58 0.93 -4.94
CA ASP A 4 36.72 -0.02 -3.83
C ASP A 4 36.02 0.49 -2.56
N GLY A 5 35.99 1.82 -2.38
CA GLY A 5 35.27 2.48 -1.29
C GLY A 5 33.77 2.14 -1.26
N ILE A 6 33.15 1.94 -2.43
CA ILE A 6 31.73 1.60 -2.58
C ILE A 6 31.44 0.18 -2.05
N LEU A 7 32.43 -0.73 -2.11
CA LEU A 7 32.27 -2.14 -1.72
C LEU A 7 32.42 -2.38 -0.21
N THR A 8 33.06 -1.45 0.51
CA THR A 8 33.42 -1.59 1.94
C THR A 8 32.25 -1.91 2.89
N ASN A 9 31.06 -1.39 2.61
CA ASN A 9 29.88 -1.51 3.48
C ASN A 9 28.84 -2.52 2.95
N LEU A 10 29.29 -3.51 2.18
CA LEU A 10 28.44 -4.55 1.56
C LEU A 10 28.85 -5.95 2.03
N ASN A 11 27.88 -6.85 2.21
CA ASN A 11 28.16 -8.27 2.43
C ASN A 11 28.66 -8.97 1.14
N GLN A 12 29.14 -10.21 1.22
CA GLN A 12 29.73 -10.90 0.07
C GLN A 12 28.79 -11.00 -1.15
N SER A 13 27.50 -11.32 -0.95
CA SER A 13 26.51 -11.41 -2.03
C SER A 13 26.16 -10.04 -2.63
N GLN A 14 26.12 -9.00 -1.80
CA GLN A 14 25.91 -7.61 -2.23
C GLN A 14 27.12 -7.06 -2.99
N GLN A 15 28.36 -7.37 -2.55
CA GLN A 15 29.58 -7.05 -3.28
C GLN A 15 29.55 -7.72 -4.66
N ALA A 16 29.29 -9.02 -4.73
CA ALA A 16 29.19 -9.76 -5.98
C ALA A 16 28.07 -9.21 -6.90
N ALA A 17 26.94 -8.79 -6.34
CA ALA A 17 25.87 -8.13 -7.09
C ALA A 17 26.28 -6.73 -7.62
N VAL A 18 27.03 -5.95 -6.84
CA VAL A 18 27.49 -4.62 -7.23
C VAL A 18 28.58 -4.69 -8.29
N SER A 19 29.64 -5.49 -8.10
CA SER A 19 30.80 -5.58 -8.99
C SER A 19 30.66 -6.57 -10.15
N SER A 20 29.51 -7.23 -10.33
CA SER A 20 29.30 -8.15 -11.44
C SER A 20 29.36 -7.45 -12.80
N PHE A 21 30.32 -7.88 -13.63
CA PHE A 21 30.47 -7.49 -15.03
C PHE A 21 29.47 -8.18 -15.98
N ALA A 22 28.54 -9.01 -15.47
CA ALA A 22 27.53 -9.65 -16.31
C ALA A 22 26.60 -8.58 -16.93
N ASP A 23 26.43 -8.64 -18.26
CA ASP A 23 25.54 -7.72 -18.97
C ASP A 23 24.09 -7.90 -18.53
N THR A 24 23.64 -9.14 -18.31
CA THR A 24 22.33 -9.40 -17.67
C THR A 24 22.49 -9.98 -16.28
N LEU A 25 21.94 -9.27 -15.30
CA LEU A 25 22.02 -9.59 -13.88
C LEU A 25 20.63 -9.57 -13.23
N ALA A 26 20.30 -10.63 -12.49
CA ALA A 26 19.11 -10.72 -11.67
C ALA A 26 19.47 -10.82 -10.19
N ILE A 27 19.15 -9.77 -9.43
CA ILE A 27 19.37 -9.69 -7.99
C ILE A 27 18.08 -10.11 -7.27
N LEU A 28 17.99 -11.38 -6.90
CA LEU A 28 16.90 -11.93 -6.09
C LEU A 28 17.14 -11.58 -4.62
N ALA A 29 16.31 -10.70 -4.06
CA ALA A 29 16.62 -10.07 -2.78
C ALA A 29 15.39 -9.94 -1.91
N GLY A 30 15.37 -10.62 -0.75
CA GLY A 30 14.23 -10.67 0.16
C GLY A 30 13.78 -9.33 0.75
N PRO A 31 12.75 -9.31 1.60
CA PRO A 31 12.53 -8.17 2.49
C PRO A 31 13.73 -7.99 3.41
N GLY A 32 14.09 -6.74 3.71
CA GLY A 32 15.20 -6.42 4.62
C GLY A 32 16.61 -6.76 4.15
N SER A 33 16.82 -7.25 2.92
CA SER A 33 18.15 -7.72 2.45
C SER A 33 19.02 -6.65 1.76
N GLY A 34 18.65 -5.38 1.88
CA GLY A 34 19.39 -4.27 1.28
C GLY A 34 19.20 -4.07 -0.23
N LYS A 35 18.05 -4.47 -0.80
CA LYS A 35 17.68 -4.24 -2.23
C LYS A 35 18.15 -2.89 -2.76
N THR A 36 17.56 -1.81 -2.25
CA THR A 36 17.80 -0.44 -2.71
C THR A 36 19.25 -0.01 -2.49
N HIS A 37 19.88 -0.40 -1.38
CA HIS A 37 21.31 -0.13 -1.12
C HIS A 37 22.21 -0.77 -2.18
N THR A 38 21.96 -2.04 -2.50
CA THR A 38 22.69 -2.79 -3.52
C THR A 38 22.53 -2.14 -4.89
N LEU A 39 21.31 -1.69 -5.23
CA LEU A 39 21.03 -1.01 -6.49
C LEU A 39 21.69 0.37 -6.61
N THR A 40 21.65 1.17 -5.55
CA THR A 40 22.32 2.48 -5.51
C THR A 40 23.84 2.33 -5.58
N SER A 41 24.40 1.34 -4.88
CA SER A 41 25.84 1.04 -4.94
C SER A 41 26.25 0.46 -6.29
N ARG A 42 25.43 -0.35 -6.96
CA ARG A 42 25.71 -0.81 -8.34
C ARG A 42 25.66 0.34 -9.35
N THR A 43 24.71 1.26 -9.20
CA THR A 43 24.64 2.45 -10.05
C THR A 43 25.89 3.32 -9.85
N ALA A 44 26.29 3.57 -8.60
CA ALA A 44 27.52 4.30 -8.29
C ALA A 44 28.79 3.59 -8.79
N TRP A 45 28.85 2.26 -8.67
CA TRP A 45 29.98 1.46 -9.17
C TRP A 45 30.08 1.51 -10.70
N LEU A 46 28.96 1.37 -11.43
CA LEU A 46 28.94 1.47 -12.90
C LEU A 46 29.41 2.85 -13.40
N LEU A 47 28.96 3.93 -12.76
CA LEU A 47 29.43 5.29 -13.07
C LEU A 47 30.92 5.47 -12.67
N GLY A 48 31.36 4.79 -11.61
CA GLY A 48 32.78 4.65 -11.24
C GLY A 48 33.64 3.86 -12.23
N GLN A 49 33.06 2.96 -13.02
CA GLN A 49 33.71 2.29 -14.15
C GLN A 49 33.72 3.16 -15.44
N GLY A 50 33.20 4.39 -15.39
CA GLY A 50 33.26 5.35 -16.50
C GLY A 50 32.02 5.44 -17.39
N LEU A 51 30.93 4.71 -17.08
CA LEU A 51 29.64 4.93 -17.74
C LEU A 51 29.16 6.36 -17.47
N GLN A 52 28.52 7.00 -18.44
CA GLN A 52 28.05 8.38 -18.28
C GLN A 52 26.65 8.44 -17.66
N PRO A 53 26.34 9.35 -16.71
CA PRO A 53 25.03 9.38 -16.04
C PRO A 53 23.83 9.50 -16.99
N TRP A 54 23.95 10.30 -18.05
CA TRP A 54 22.91 10.47 -19.07
C TRP A 54 22.75 9.26 -20.01
N ASN A 55 23.65 8.28 -19.92
CA ASN A 55 23.59 7.00 -20.63
C ASN A 55 23.07 5.85 -19.73
N VAL A 56 22.75 6.12 -18.46
CA VAL A 56 22.25 5.10 -17.51
C VAL A 56 20.81 5.40 -17.09
N ILE A 57 19.93 4.41 -17.27
CA ILE A 57 18.52 4.49 -16.88
C ILE A 57 18.29 3.70 -15.59
N VAL A 58 17.66 4.32 -14.60
CA VAL A 58 17.27 3.70 -13.33
C VAL A 58 15.76 3.88 -13.10
N ALA A 59 14.99 2.83 -13.37
CA ALA A 59 13.53 2.84 -13.26
C ALA A 59 13.06 2.22 -11.94
N THR A 60 12.08 2.86 -11.30
CA THR A 60 11.53 2.48 -9.99
C THR A 60 10.00 2.42 -10.03
N PHE A 61 9.38 1.85 -8.99
CA PHE A 61 7.91 1.79 -8.89
C PHE A 61 7.27 3.08 -8.31
N THR A 62 8.01 3.93 -7.59
CA THR A 62 7.44 5.15 -6.96
C THR A 62 8.36 6.36 -7.00
N VAL A 63 7.78 7.56 -7.10
CA VAL A 63 8.51 8.83 -7.05
C VAL A 63 9.28 9.01 -5.73
N LYS A 64 8.74 8.53 -4.60
CA LYS A 64 9.44 8.55 -3.31
C LYS A 64 10.71 7.68 -3.33
N ALA A 65 10.62 6.46 -3.87
CA ALA A 65 11.78 5.59 -4.05
C ALA A 65 12.79 6.17 -5.06
N ALA A 66 12.32 6.85 -6.12
CA ALA A 66 13.18 7.54 -7.07
C ALA A 66 13.99 8.67 -6.39
N ARG A 67 13.32 9.57 -5.65
CA ARG A 67 13.99 10.63 -4.88
C ARG A 67 14.99 10.04 -3.87
N GLU A 68 14.58 9.04 -3.09
CA GLU A 68 15.45 8.40 -2.10
C GLU A 68 16.69 7.76 -2.75
N MET A 69 16.54 7.10 -3.90
CA MET A 69 17.68 6.57 -4.66
C MET A 69 18.58 7.68 -5.20
N LYS A 70 18.03 8.78 -5.72
CA LYS A 70 18.80 9.94 -6.20
C LYS A 70 19.65 10.55 -5.07
N GLU A 71 19.04 10.77 -3.90
CA GLU A 71 19.74 11.24 -2.70
C GLU A 71 20.85 10.27 -2.25
N ARG A 72 20.57 8.95 -2.23
CA ARG A 72 21.57 7.91 -1.88
C ARG A 72 22.73 7.85 -2.87
N ILE A 73 22.44 7.94 -4.16
CA ILE A 73 23.45 7.91 -5.24
C ILE A 73 24.33 9.17 -5.16
N GLY A 74 23.75 10.36 -4.98
CA GLY A 74 24.51 11.60 -4.81
C GLY A 74 25.48 11.56 -3.63
N ARG A 75 25.09 10.94 -2.49
CA ARG A 75 25.97 10.73 -1.32
C ARG A 75 27.13 9.75 -1.58
N LEU A 76 26.98 8.81 -2.52
CA LEU A 76 28.03 7.86 -2.91
C LEU A 76 28.97 8.42 -3.99
N ILE A 77 28.47 9.31 -4.84
CA ILE A 77 29.14 9.79 -6.06
C ILE A 77 29.76 11.19 -5.89
N GLY A 78 29.08 12.09 -5.21
CA GLY A 78 29.44 13.51 -5.09
C GLY A 78 29.34 14.29 -6.40
N ASN A 79 29.74 15.57 -6.36
CA ASN A 79 29.90 16.42 -7.54
C ASN A 79 28.63 16.66 -8.39
N GLY A 80 27.43 16.38 -7.85
CA GLY A 80 26.15 16.63 -8.53
C GLY A 80 25.87 15.75 -9.75
N MET A 81 26.64 14.69 -9.99
CA MET A 81 26.50 13.81 -11.17
C MET A 81 25.18 13.04 -11.19
N GLU A 82 24.56 12.82 -10.03
CA GLU A 82 23.23 12.23 -9.90
C GLU A 82 22.12 13.11 -10.50
N SER A 83 22.32 14.43 -10.63
CA SER A 83 21.38 15.34 -11.30
C SER A 83 21.08 14.88 -12.73
N LYS A 84 22.13 14.49 -13.47
CA LYS A 84 22.14 14.10 -14.89
C LYS A 84 21.68 12.65 -15.16
N LEU A 85 21.48 11.85 -14.12
CA LEU A 85 21.07 10.44 -14.24
C LEU A 85 19.61 10.33 -14.74
N ILE A 86 19.31 9.39 -15.64
CA ILE A 86 17.92 9.12 -16.08
C ILE A 86 17.24 8.23 -15.04
N LEU A 87 16.96 8.80 -13.87
CA LEU A 87 16.34 8.12 -12.73
C LEU A 87 14.90 8.61 -12.52
N GLY A 88 13.94 7.68 -12.39
CA GLY A 88 12.53 8.02 -12.17
C GLY A 88 11.61 6.81 -12.08
N THR A 89 10.30 7.02 -12.16
CA THR A 89 9.36 5.92 -12.42
C THR A 89 9.32 5.60 -13.92
N PHE A 90 8.83 4.41 -14.30
CA PHE A 90 8.57 4.08 -15.72
C PHE A 90 7.78 5.18 -16.45
N HIS A 91 6.74 5.75 -15.82
CA HIS A 91 5.91 6.81 -16.41
C HIS A 91 6.65 8.15 -16.49
N SER A 92 7.47 8.49 -15.50
CA SER A 92 8.34 9.68 -15.51
C SER A 92 9.36 9.61 -16.65
N ILE A 93 10.02 8.46 -16.82
CA ILE A 93 11.01 8.23 -17.87
C ILE A 93 10.31 8.23 -19.23
N ALA A 94 9.19 7.53 -19.38
CA ALA A 94 8.42 7.51 -20.62
C ALA A 94 7.92 8.91 -21.02
N ARG A 95 7.42 9.72 -20.08
CA ARG A 95 7.04 11.12 -20.31
C ARG A 95 8.22 11.98 -20.79
N ARG A 96 9.42 11.78 -20.22
CA ARG A 96 10.66 12.47 -20.62
C ARG A 96 11.03 12.18 -22.09
N TYR A 97 10.96 10.91 -22.51
CA TYR A 97 11.17 10.52 -23.91
C TYR A 97 10.07 11.05 -24.84
N LEU A 98 8.80 10.98 -24.43
CA LEU A 98 7.68 11.51 -25.22
C LEU A 98 7.72 13.03 -25.38
N ALA A 99 8.16 13.79 -24.38
CA ALA A 99 8.30 15.24 -24.50
C ALA A 99 9.35 15.62 -25.55
N ARG A 100 10.53 14.98 -25.52
CA ARG A 100 11.67 15.31 -26.40
C ARG A 100 11.48 14.76 -27.83
N TYR A 101 10.96 13.55 -27.99
CA TYR A 101 10.90 12.83 -29.27
C TYR A 101 9.49 12.47 -29.77
N GLY A 102 8.42 12.72 -29.00
CA GLY A 102 7.05 12.29 -29.35
C GLY A 102 6.52 12.86 -30.67
N HIS A 103 7.10 13.95 -31.15
CA HIS A 103 6.79 14.54 -32.46
C HIS A 103 7.03 13.55 -33.62
N LEU A 104 8.00 12.64 -33.49
CA LEU A 104 8.29 11.59 -34.47
C LEU A 104 7.10 10.63 -34.68
N ILE A 105 6.25 10.46 -33.66
CA ILE A 105 5.02 9.67 -33.70
C ILE A 105 3.75 10.54 -33.64
N GLY A 106 3.85 11.82 -34.02
CA GLY A 106 2.72 12.75 -34.12
C GLY A 106 2.23 13.37 -32.80
N ILE A 107 2.86 13.08 -31.67
CA ILE A 107 2.49 13.63 -30.36
C ILE A 107 3.06 15.04 -30.21
N LYS A 108 2.20 16.01 -29.92
CA LYS A 108 2.57 17.44 -29.79
C LYS A 108 3.34 17.70 -28.49
N LYS A 109 4.29 18.64 -28.51
CA LYS A 109 5.19 18.93 -27.37
C LYS A 109 4.50 19.41 -26.09
N ASP A 110 3.24 19.83 -26.20
CA ASP A 110 2.39 20.40 -25.14
C ASP A 110 1.32 19.43 -24.62
N PHE A 111 1.44 18.12 -24.88
CA PHE A 111 0.46 17.12 -24.44
C PHE A 111 0.21 17.17 -22.92
N GLY A 112 -1.07 17.10 -22.54
CA GLY A 112 -1.48 17.01 -21.14
C GLY A 112 -1.60 15.56 -20.68
N ILE A 113 -1.49 15.34 -19.36
CA ILE A 113 -1.83 14.04 -18.74
C ILE A 113 -3.30 14.11 -18.28
N ALA A 114 -4.11 13.14 -18.70
CA ALA A 114 -5.47 12.92 -18.22
C ALA A 114 -5.44 12.10 -16.92
N ASP A 115 -6.07 12.60 -15.85
CA ASP A 115 -6.11 11.88 -14.57
C ASP A 115 -7.30 10.92 -14.46
N SER A 116 -7.35 10.14 -13.37
CA SER A 116 -8.40 9.15 -13.12
C SER A 116 -9.84 9.72 -13.08
N GLY A 117 -10.00 10.99 -12.73
CA GLY A 117 -11.26 11.73 -12.73
C GLY A 117 -11.62 12.24 -14.12
N ASP A 118 -10.65 12.78 -14.87
CA ASP A 118 -10.83 13.17 -16.28
C ASP A 118 -11.24 11.96 -17.13
N SER A 119 -10.50 10.84 -17.04
CA SER A 119 -10.83 9.60 -17.76
C SER A 119 -12.27 9.16 -17.47
N LEU A 120 -12.68 9.21 -16.20
CA LEU A 120 -14.03 8.82 -15.79
C LEU A 120 -15.10 9.83 -16.27
N ALA A 121 -14.77 11.11 -16.40
CA ALA A 121 -15.68 12.14 -16.92
C ALA A 121 -15.89 12.00 -18.44
N ILE A 122 -14.82 11.76 -19.21
CA ILE A 122 -14.88 11.46 -20.65
C ILE A 122 -15.74 10.22 -20.89
N ILE A 123 -15.46 9.11 -20.20
CA ILE A 123 -16.20 7.84 -20.37
C ILE A 123 -17.68 8.03 -19.98
N LYS A 124 -17.99 8.79 -18.92
CA LYS A 124 -19.38 9.12 -18.56
C LYS A 124 -20.11 9.92 -19.66
N ARG A 125 -19.45 10.85 -20.36
CA ARG A 125 -20.06 11.54 -21.51
C ARG A 125 -20.37 10.55 -22.63
N ILE A 126 -19.43 9.67 -22.98
CA ILE A 126 -19.57 8.69 -24.06
C ILE A 126 -20.72 7.71 -23.76
N VAL A 127 -20.70 7.05 -22.58
CA VAL A 127 -21.77 6.14 -22.13
C VAL A 127 -23.14 6.80 -22.21
N LYS A 128 -23.26 8.06 -21.73
CA LYS A 128 -24.51 8.82 -21.78
C LYS A 128 -24.93 9.23 -23.20
N ARG A 129 -23.99 9.55 -24.09
CA ARG A 129 -24.27 9.97 -25.48
C ARG A 129 -24.85 8.82 -26.31
N TYR A 130 -24.30 7.62 -26.16
CA TYR A 130 -24.75 6.43 -26.91
C TYR A 130 -25.84 5.61 -26.20
N GLY A 131 -26.12 5.89 -24.92
CA GLY A 131 -27.13 5.16 -24.14
C GLY A 131 -26.68 3.76 -23.71
N PHE A 132 -25.37 3.53 -23.60
CA PHE A 132 -24.80 2.24 -23.20
C PHE A 132 -25.21 1.82 -21.79
N GLY A 133 -25.39 0.52 -21.57
CA GLY A 133 -25.82 -0.04 -20.28
C GLY A 133 -24.70 -0.20 -19.24
N ILE A 134 -23.44 -0.03 -19.67
CA ILE A 134 -22.25 -0.36 -18.87
C ILE A 134 -21.84 0.80 -17.93
N ASP A 135 -21.55 0.49 -16.66
CA ASP A 135 -21.02 1.48 -15.72
C ASP A 135 -19.64 2.01 -16.14
N ALA A 136 -19.49 3.34 -16.10
CA ALA A 136 -18.28 4.03 -16.55
C ALA A 136 -17.01 3.70 -15.74
N LYS A 137 -17.12 3.26 -14.47
CA LYS A 137 -15.94 2.81 -13.70
C LYS A 137 -15.50 1.42 -14.16
N VAL A 138 -16.45 0.54 -14.48
CA VAL A 138 -16.17 -0.78 -15.05
C VAL A 138 -15.49 -0.62 -16.42
N VAL A 139 -16.02 0.24 -17.30
CA VAL A 139 -15.38 0.58 -18.58
C VAL A 139 -13.96 1.11 -18.37
N ARG A 140 -13.76 2.11 -17.50
CA ARG A 140 -12.41 2.65 -17.22
C ARG A 140 -11.44 1.57 -16.71
N SER A 141 -11.88 0.74 -15.77
CA SER A 141 -11.06 -0.35 -15.22
C SER A 141 -10.72 -1.40 -16.27
N ARG A 142 -11.61 -1.64 -17.24
CA ARG A 142 -11.39 -2.56 -18.35
C ARG A 142 -10.47 -1.99 -19.42
N ILE A 143 -10.55 -0.69 -19.73
CA ILE A 143 -9.60 0.00 -20.63
C ILE A 143 -8.17 -0.08 -20.08
N SER A 144 -7.95 0.38 -18.84
CA SER A 144 -6.63 0.33 -18.20
C SER A 144 -6.12 -1.11 -18.05
N GLY A 145 -7.01 -2.04 -17.67
CA GLY A 145 -6.70 -3.48 -17.59
C GLY A 145 -6.35 -4.13 -18.93
N LEU A 146 -6.78 -3.55 -20.07
CA LEU A 146 -6.32 -3.95 -21.41
C LEU A 146 -4.99 -3.28 -21.74
N LYS A 147 -4.89 -1.94 -21.64
CA LYS A 147 -3.66 -1.17 -21.95
C LYS A 147 -2.44 -1.75 -21.24
N ALA A 148 -2.52 -2.02 -19.94
CA ALA A 148 -1.43 -2.61 -19.15
C ALA A 148 -1.11 -4.09 -19.46
N ARG A 149 -1.98 -4.81 -20.19
CA ARG A 149 -1.83 -6.23 -20.59
C ARG A 149 -1.52 -6.42 -22.08
N THR A 150 -1.55 -5.37 -22.90
CA THR A 150 -1.15 -5.43 -24.31
C THR A 150 0.37 -5.66 -24.42
N SER A 151 0.78 -6.92 -24.47
CA SER A 151 2.12 -7.30 -24.93
C SER A 151 2.12 -7.33 -26.45
N VAL A 152 3.03 -6.57 -27.07
CA VAL A 152 2.94 -6.27 -28.50
C VAL A 152 3.29 -7.49 -29.38
N ASP A 153 4.04 -8.45 -28.83
CA ASP A 153 4.23 -9.78 -29.42
C ASP A 153 2.89 -10.55 -29.62
N GLN A 154 1.76 -10.09 -29.05
CA GLN A 154 0.41 -10.62 -29.30
C GLN A 154 -0.43 -9.84 -30.31
N GLU A 155 -0.09 -8.62 -30.74
CA GLU A 155 -0.89 -7.91 -31.75
C GLU A 155 -1.00 -8.71 -33.06
N LYS A 156 0.11 -9.35 -33.46
CA LYS A 156 0.19 -10.31 -34.57
C LYS A 156 -0.53 -11.65 -34.32
N LYS A 157 -1.22 -11.81 -33.19
CA LYS A 157 -2.04 -12.98 -32.82
C LYS A 157 -3.47 -12.64 -32.45
N VAL A 158 -3.88 -11.38 -32.47
CA VAL A 158 -5.30 -10.98 -32.38
C VAL A 158 -5.96 -11.05 -33.76
N GLU A 159 -5.74 -12.17 -34.47
CA GLU A 159 -6.71 -12.67 -35.43
C GLU A 159 -7.97 -13.05 -34.64
N ARG A 160 -8.87 -12.09 -34.49
CA ARG A 160 -10.08 -12.19 -33.66
C ARG A 160 -10.89 -13.42 -34.11
N LYS A 161 -10.94 -14.46 -33.26
CA LYS A 161 -11.86 -15.60 -33.44
C LYS A 161 -13.27 -15.05 -33.70
N SER A 162 -13.81 -15.33 -34.88
CA SER A 162 -15.06 -14.74 -35.40
C SER A 162 -16.31 -15.36 -34.77
N GLY A 163 -16.44 -15.24 -33.45
CA GLY A 163 -17.66 -15.52 -32.71
C GLY A 163 -18.62 -14.33 -32.68
N VAL A 164 -19.89 -14.59 -32.40
CA VAL A 164 -20.90 -13.53 -32.16
C VAL A 164 -20.50 -12.77 -30.90
N LYS A 165 -20.12 -11.50 -31.04
CA LYS A 165 -19.81 -10.63 -29.89
C LYS A 165 -21.10 -10.31 -29.11
N LEU A 166 -21.07 -10.52 -27.80
CA LEU A 166 -22.09 -10.04 -26.86
C LEU A 166 -22.31 -8.53 -27.03
N VAL A 167 -23.52 -8.04 -26.75
CA VAL A 167 -23.86 -6.62 -26.92
C VAL A 167 -22.94 -5.72 -26.09
N GLU A 168 -22.70 -6.09 -24.83
CA GLU A 168 -21.77 -5.42 -23.92
C GLU A 168 -20.33 -5.32 -24.48
N GLU A 169 -19.90 -6.28 -25.31
CA GLU A 169 -18.58 -6.25 -25.94
C GLU A 169 -18.50 -5.21 -27.06
N GLN A 170 -19.61 -5.04 -27.80
CA GLN A 170 -19.73 -4.06 -28.88
C GLN A 170 -19.87 -2.63 -28.32
N GLU A 171 -20.67 -2.47 -27.25
CA GLU A 171 -20.75 -1.23 -26.47
C GLU A 171 -19.38 -0.85 -25.88
N PHE A 172 -18.64 -1.83 -25.32
CA PHE A 172 -17.30 -1.61 -24.79
C PHE A 172 -16.29 -1.22 -25.88
N GLU A 173 -16.21 -1.96 -27.00
CA GLU A 173 -15.30 -1.63 -28.10
C GLU A 173 -15.59 -0.23 -28.66
N ARG A 174 -16.85 0.15 -28.86
CA ARG A 174 -17.19 1.51 -29.32
C ARG A 174 -16.84 2.56 -28.28
N CYS A 175 -17.13 2.32 -27.00
CA CYS A 175 -16.82 3.26 -25.93
C CYS A 175 -15.30 3.48 -25.78
N TYR A 176 -14.49 2.44 -26.00
CA TYR A 176 -13.02 2.56 -26.01
C TYR A 176 -12.52 3.36 -27.22
N THR A 177 -13.04 3.11 -28.43
CA THR A 177 -12.66 3.91 -29.63
C THR A 177 -12.98 5.39 -29.45
N GLU A 178 -14.18 5.72 -28.98
CA GLU A 178 -14.62 7.10 -28.71
C GLU A 178 -13.81 7.79 -27.59
N TYR A 179 -13.21 7.01 -26.68
CA TYR A 179 -12.37 7.50 -25.58
C TYR A 179 -10.99 7.90 -26.09
N GLU A 180 -10.34 7.06 -26.91
CA GLU A 180 -9.09 7.41 -27.59
C GLU A 180 -9.27 8.65 -28.49
N GLU A 181 -10.34 8.69 -29.31
CA GLU A 181 -10.70 9.86 -30.13
C GLU A 181 -11.00 11.13 -29.30
N ALA A 182 -11.33 11.01 -28.01
CA ALA A 182 -11.55 12.15 -27.11
C ALA A 182 -10.26 12.64 -26.44
N LEU A 183 -9.36 11.73 -26.10
CA LEU A 183 -8.01 12.05 -25.60
C LEU A 183 -7.20 12.78 -26.69
N GLU A 184 -7.15 12.21 -27.90
CA GLU A 184 -6.40 12.79 -29.04
C GLU A 184 -6.87 14.20 -29.40
N ARG A 185 -8.19 14.41 -29.55
CA ARG A 185 -8.78 15.74 -29.82
C ARG A 185 -8.45 16.78 -28.75
N SER A 186 -8.28 16.35 -27.50
CA SER A 186 -7.96 17.24 -26.37
C SER A 186 -6.45 17.43 -26.16
N ASN A 187 -5.60 16.81 -26.99
CA ASN A 187 -4.14 16.73 -26.82
C ASN A 187 -3.74 16.13 -25.45
N LEU A 188 -4.44 15.06 -25.04
CA LEU A 188 -4.21 14.36 -23.77
C LEU A 188 -3.71 12.93 -24.02
N LEU A 189 -2.86 12.45 -23.11
CA LEU A 189 -2.55 11.03 -22.92
C LEU A 189 -3.04 10.61 -21.54
N ASP A 190 -3.62 9.42 -21.38
CA ASP A 190 -3.85 8.85 -20.04
C ASP A 190 -2.57 8.24 -19.46
N TYR A 191 -2.66 7.77 -18.21
CA TYR A 191 -1.48 7.27 -17.49
C TYR A 191 -0.88 5.99 -18.11
N ASP A 192 -1.71 5.12 -18.71
CA ASP A 192 -1.24 3.91 -19.38
C ASP A 192 -0.69 4.24 -20.79
N ASP A 193 -1.24 5.27 -21.46
CA ASP A 193 -0.74 5.77 -22.75
C ASP A 193 0.70 6.26 -22.68
N LEU A 194 1.13 6.85 -21.56
CA LEU A 194 2.52 7.27 -21.38
C LEU A 194 3.49 6.10 -21.64
N LEU A 195 3.13 4.88 -21.21
CA LEU A 195 3.94 3.70 -21.47
C LEU A 195 3.78 3.20 -22.91
N LEU A 196 2.53 3.06 -23.38
CA LEU A 196 2.24 2.53 -24.72
C LEU A 196 2.85 3.39 -25.83
N ARG A 197 2.69 4.71 -25.78
CA ARG A 197 3.25 5.63 -26.79
C ARG A 197 4.77 5.70 -26.73
N CYS A 198 5.38 5.51 -25.55
CA CYS A 198 6.83 5.37 -25.45
C CYS A 198 7.31 4.03 -26.05
N VAL A 199 6.54 2.96 -25.89
CA VAL A 199 6.76 1.66 -26.56
C VAL A 199 6.63 1.79 -28.09
N ASP A 200 5.65 2.55 -28.59
CA ASP A 200 5.48 2.85 -30.02
C ASP A 200 6.70 3.61 -30.57
N LEU A 201 7.05 4.73 -29.92
CA LEU A 201 8.20 5.58 -30.23
C LEU A 201 9.50 4.77 -30.35
N LEU A 202 9.83 3.95 -29.35
CA LEU A 202 11.10 3.22 -29.30
C LEU A 202 11.15 2.01 -30.25
N ARG A 203 10.02 1.57 -30.84
CA ARG A 203 10.03 0.60 -31.95
C ARG A 203 10.16 1.25 -33.32
N LEU A 204 9.53 2.40 -33.53
CA LEU A 204 9.61 3.13 -34.79
C LEU A 204 10.94 3.89 -34.93
N HIS A 205 11.48 4.38 -33.82
CA HIS A 205 12.74 5.14 -33.75
C HIS A 205 13.68 4.58 -32.66
N PRO A 206 14.30 3.39 -32.85
CA PRO A 206 15.24 2.83 -31.88
C PRO A 206 16.48 3.70 -31.62
N SER A 207 16.83 4.59 -32.56
CA SER A 207 17.92 5.55 -32.43
C SER A 207 17.78 6.47 -31.21
N CYS A 208 16.55 6.76 -30.74
CA CYS A 208 16.28 7.56 -29.55
C CYS A 208 16.90 7.00 -28.25
N VAL A 209 17.28 5.72 -28.20
CA VAL A 209 17.94 5.05 -27.05
C VAL A 209 19.33 4.50 -27.39
N SER A 210 19.90 4.89 -28.53
CA SER A 210 21.24 4.44 -28.97
C SER A 210 22.38 4.78 -27.99
N ASN A 211 22.19 5.77 -27.13
CA ASN A 211 23.15 6.16 -26.10
C ASN A 211 23.06 5.31 -24.81
N VAL A 212 22.03 4.46 -24.63
CA VAL A 212 21.78 3.80 -23.35
C VAL A 212 22.77 2.67 -23.10
N GLU A 213 23.66 2.86 -22.13
CA GLU A 213 24.74 1.96 -21.76
C GLU A 213 24.32 0.91 -20.72
N ALA A 214 23.37 1.23 -19.85
CA ALA A 214 22.83 0.32 -18.85
C ALA A 214 21.41 0.69 -18.42
N VAL A 215 20.57 -0.34 -18.20
CA VAL A 215 19.22 -0.21 -17.65
C VAL A 215 19.14 -0.97 -16.33
N LEU A 216 18.68 -0.29 -15.27
CA LEU A 216 18.53 -0.84 -13.92
C LEU A 216 17.07 -0.67 -13.45
N ILE A 217 16.44 -1.74 -12.97
CA ILE A 217 15.02 -1.76 -12.57
C ILE A 217 14.89 -2.22 -11.11
N ASP A 218 14.26 -1.42 -10.24
CA ASP A 218 13.88 -1.83 -8.87
C ASP A 218 12.45 -2.40 -8.81
N GLU A 219 12.16 -3.17 -7.75
CA GLU A 219 10.87 -3.83 -7.48
C GLU A 219 10.30 -4.58 -8.70
N PHE A 220 11.17 -5.22 -9.49
CA PHE A 220 10.88 -5.78 -10.82
C PHE A 220 9.70 -6.76 -10.86
N GLN A 221 9.39 -7.46 -9.76
CA GLN A 221 8.25 -8.37 -9.69
C GLN A 221 6.89 -7.68 -9.89
N ASP A 222 6.80 -6.38 -9.61
CA ASP A 222 5.56 -5.60 -9.74
C ASP A 222 5.43 -4.89 -11.11
N THR A 223 6.28 -5.26 -12.07
CA THR A 223 6.16 -4.77 -13.45
C THR A 223 4.99 -5.42 -14.20
N ASN A 224 4.30 -4.63 -15.03
CA ASN A 224 3.33 -5.15 -16.01
C ASN A 224 4.02 -5.58 -17.32
N LEU A 225 3.25 -5.94 -18.36
CA LEU A 225 3.80 -6.41 -19.63
C LEU A 225 4.43 -5.27 -20.46
N VAL A 226 3.84 -4.08 -20.44
CA VAL A 226 4.33 -2.91 -21.18
C VAL A 226 5.64 -2.38 -20.58
N GLN A 227 5.78 -2.39 -19.26
CA GLN A 227 7.01 -2.02 -18.55
C GLN A 227 8.16 -3.01 -18.82
N PHE A 228 7.84 -4.29 -18.97
CA PHE A 228 8.81 -5.30 -19.39
C PHE A 228 9.27 -5.06 -20.84
N ASP A 229 8.35 -4.74 -21.77
CA ASP A 229 8.70 -4.38 -23.14
C ASP A 229 9.50 -3.06 -23.21
N LEU A 230 9.20 -2.06 -22.36
CA LEU A 230 10.02 -0.84 -22.23
C LEU A 230 11.44 -1.14 -21.77
N MET A 231 11.62 -1.97 -20.74
CA MET A 231 12.96 -2.41 -20.29
C MET A 231 13.75 -3.04 -21.45
N ARG A 232 13.10 -3.89 -22.25
CA ARG A 232 13.70 -4.52 -23.45
C ARG A 232 14.12 -3.48 -24.50
N LEU A 233 13.31 -2.44 -24.71
CA LEU A 233 13.55 -1.39 -25.71
C LEU A 233 14.65 -0.40 -25.24
N PHE A 234 14.59 0.08 -24.00
CA PHE A 234 15.65 0.91 -23.41
C PHE A 234 17.02 0.22 -23.43
N ALA A 235 17.06 -1.10 -23.28
CA ALA A 235 18.30 -1.88 -23.30
C ALA A 235 18.66 -2.45 -24.68
N ALA A 236 18.01 -2.03 -25.77
CA ALA A 236 18.14 -2.71 -27.07
C ALA A 236 19.58 -2.75 -27.62
N GLU A 237 20.32 -1.64 -27.50
CA GLU A 237 21.67 -1.49 -28.06
C GLU A 237 22.72 -2.31 -27.31
N ARG A 238 22.90 -2.06 -26.00
CA ARG A 238 23.94 -2.73 -25.19
C ARG A 238 23.50 -4.02 -24.52
N ARG A 239 22.19 -4.32 -24.48
CA ARG A 239 21.57 -5.45 -23.75
C ARG A 239 21.94 -5.56 -22.27
N ARG A 240 22.48 -4.48 -21.68
CA ARG A 240 22.95 -4.44 -20.29
C ARG A 240 21.80 -4.10 -19.33
N ILE A 241 21.29 -5.10 -18.64
CA ILE A 241 20.11 -5.04 -17.77
C ILE A 241 20.47 -5.55 -16.37
N THR A 242 20.16 -4.77 -15.35
CA THR A 242 20.08 -5.28 -13.96
C THR A 242 18.65 -5.18 -13.45
N ILE A 243 18.06 -6.31 -13.07
CA ILE A 243 16.78 -6.33 -12.33
C ILE A 243 17.03 -6.60 -10.85
N VAL A 244 16.34 -5.87 -9.99
CA VAL A 244 16.27 -6.10 -8.54
C VAL A 244 14.83 -6.38 -8.17
N GLY A 245 14.59 -7.41 -7.36
CA GLY A 245 13.23 -7.73 -6.96
C GLY A 245 13.09 -8.96 -6.08
N ASP A 246 11.84 -9.24 -5.75
CA ASP A 246 11.42 -10.35 -4.92
C ASP A 246 10.03 -10.85 -5.34
N PRO A 247 9.91 -11.98 -6.06
CA PRO A 247 8.62 -12.58 -6.41
C PRO A 247 7.67 -12.81 -5.21
N ASP A 248 8.20 -12.95 -3.99
CA ASP A 248 7.42 -13.14 -2.75
C ASP A 248 6.74 -11.84 -2.28
N GLN A 249 7.15 -10.68 -2.81
CA GLN A 249 6.61 -9.35 -2.48
C GLN A 249 5.82 -8.71 -3.63
N SER A 250 5.43 -9.49 -4.66
CA SER A 250 4.53 -9.01 -5.70
C SER A 250 3.09 -8.96 -5.19
N ILE A 251 2.50 -7.75 -5.18
CA ILE A 251 1.19 -7.46 -4.56
C ILE A 251 0.39 -6.41 -5.35
N TYR A 252 0.73 -6.18 -6.62
CA TYR A 252 0.01 -5.29 -7.52
C TYR A 252 -0.52 -6.02 -8.76
N GLY A 253 -0.90 -7.30 -8.64
CA GLY A 253 -1.55 -8.07 -9.71
C GLY A 253 -2.88 -7.45 -10.16
N PHE A 254 -3.58 -6.76 -9.25
CA PHE A 254 -4.73 -5.91 -9.57
C PHE A 254 -4.39 -4.67 -10.44
N ARG A 255 -3.12 -4.26 -10.51
CA ARG A 255 -2.58 -3.28 -11.50
C ARG A 255 -1.98 -3.95 -12.73
N ALA A 256 -2.32 -5.22 -12.97
CA ALA A 256 -1.75 -6.07 -14.03
C ALA A 256 -0.22 -6.31 -13.93
N ALA A 257 0.37 -6.22 -12.73
CA ALA A 257 1.70 -6.75 -12.49
C ALA A 257 1.74 -8.27 -12.77
N GLU A 258 2.83 -8.75 -13.37
CA GLU A 258 2.93 -10.14 -13.84
C GLU A 258 4.18 -10.79 -13.24
N VAL A 259 4.01 -11.57 -12.17
CA VAL A 259 5.10 -12.32 -11.50
C VAL A 259 5.88 -13.20 -12.49
N LYS A 260 5.24 -13.65 -13.58
CA LYS A 260 5.89 -14.40 -14.66
C LYS A 260 6.92 -13.59 -15.46
N ASN A 261 7.02 -12.26 -15.28
CA ASN A 261 8.07 -11.41 -15.87
C ASN A 261 9.47 -11.88 -15.47
N TYR A 262 9.67 -12.35 -14.23
CA TYR A 262 10.94 -12.97 -13.81
C TYR A 262 11.27 -14.21 -14.66
N ARG A 263 10.28 -15.10 -14.84
CA ARG A 263 10.40 -16.27 -15.73
C ARG A 263 10.39 -15.91 -17.23
N ARG A 264 10.12 -14.66 -17.62
CA ARG A 264 10.26 -14.16 -19.00
C ARG A 264 11.67 -13.64 -19.23
N MET A 265 12.23 -12.88 -18.30
CA MET A 265 13.63 -12.43 -18.32
C MET A 265 14.59 -13.61 -18.55
N LEU A 266 14.57 -14.60 -17.66
CA LEU A 266 15.47 -15.78 -17.74
C LEU A 266 15.31 -16.62 -19.03
N ARG A 267 14.20 -16.47 -19.77
CA ARG A 267 13.98 -17.16 -21.06
C ARG A 267 14.35 -16.33 -22.29
N GLN A 268 14.37 -15.00 -22.18
CA GLN A 268 14.78 -14.10 -23.26
C GLN A 268 16.27 -13.71 -23.17
N TYR A 269 16.84 -13.82 -21.97
CA TYR A 269 18.25 -13.58 -21.67
C TYR A 269 18.78 -14.80 -20.90
N PRO A 270 19.09 -15.92 -21.59
CA PRO A 270 19.51 -17.16 -20.93
C PRO A 270 20.82 -17.00 -20.16
N ASP A 271 21.67 -16.05 -20.57
CA ASP A 271 22.94 -15.70 -19.96
C ASP A 271 22.79 -14.82 -18.69
N THR A 272 21.57 -14.71 -18.13
CA THR A 272 21.31 -13.90 -16.92
C THR A 272 21.95 -14.54 -15.70
N VAL A 273 23.01 -13.93 -15.20
CA VAL A 273 23.59 -14.28 -13.90
C VAL A 273 22.58 -13.94 -12.81
N THR A 274 22.26 -14.89 -11.94
CA THR A 274 21.34 -14.69 -10.81
C THR A 274 22.11 -14.71 -9.50
N ILE A 275 21.95 -13.67 -8.67
CA ILE A 275 22.60 -13.56 -7.35
C ILE A 275 21.51 -13.37 -6.29
N ALA A 276 21.57 -14.19 -5.23
CA ALA A 276 20.64 -14.14 -4.11
C ALA A 276 21.21 -13.30 -2.94
N LEU A 277 20.41 -12.35 -2.45
CA LEU A 277 20.69 -11.63 -1.20
C LEU A 277 19.91 -12.30 -0.07
N GLU A 278 20.54 -13.28 0.57
CA GLU A 278 19.91 -14.17 1.55
C GLU A 278 19.89 -13.60 2.97
N GLU A 279 20.69 -12.60 3.31
CA GLU A 279 20.74 -12.03 4.67
C GLU A 279 19.67 -10.94 4.86
N ASN A 280 18.86 -11.05 5.92
CA ASN A 280 17.87 -10.06 6.34
C ASN A 280 18.39 -9.23 7.52
N TYR A 281 18.48 -7.92 7.30
CA TYR A 281 18.99 -6.91 8.25
C TYR A 281 17.86 -6.15 8.99
N ARG A 282 16.60 -6.55 8.83
CA ARG A 282 15.41 -5.81 9.30
C ARG A 282 14.74 -6.45 10.52
N SER A 283 14.49 -7.75 10.46
CA SER A 283 13.51 -8.43 11.29
C SER A 283 14.18 -9.44 12.23
N SER A 284 13.58 -9.66 13.40
CA SER A 284 13.97 -10.74 14.30
C SER A 284 13.82 -12.12 13.66
N GLY A 285 14.63 -13.09 14.11
CA GLY A 285 14.61 -14.45 13.57
C GLY A 285 13.23 -15.13 13.66
N ALA A 286 12.48 -14.89 14.74
CA ALA A 286 11.13 -15.45 14.91
C ALA A 286 10.10 -14.82 13.96
N ILE A 287 10.14 -13.49 13.75
CA ILE A 287 9.29 -12.82 12.75
C ILE A 287 9.60 -13.38 11.36
N LEU A 288 10.88 -13.51 11.02
CA LEU A 288 11.33 -13.98 9.71
C LEU A 288 10.90 -15.44 9.44
N LEU A 289 11.14 -16.34 10.40
CA LEU A 289 10.77 -17.75 10.31
C LEU A 289 9.25 -17.95 10.18
N THR A 290 8.47 -17.20 10.96
CA THR A 290 7.00 -17.24 10.91
C THR A 290 6.47 -16.73 9.56
N ALA A 291 7.08 -15.67 9.02
CA ALA A 291 6.75 -15.15 7.69
C ALA A 291 7.14 -16.14 6.57
N LEU A 292 8.30 -16.79 6.67
CA LEU A 292 8.73 -17.83 5.73
C LEU A 292 7.73 -18.99 5.67
N ASN A 293 7.31 -19.51 6.83
CA ASN A 293 6.32 -20.60 6.88
C ASN A 293 4.93 -20.21 6.32
N VAL A 294 4.61 -18.91 6.23
CA VAL A 294 3.39 -18.40 5.56
C VAL A 294 3.53 -18.37 4.04
N ILE A 295 4.70 -18.00 3.50
CA ILE A 295 4.94 -17.88 2.04
C ILE A 295 5.38 -19.20 1.38
N GLU A 296 6.05 -20.10 2.10
CA GLU A 296 6.46 -21.44 1.62
C GLU A 296 5.27 -22.34 1.24
N GLN A 297 4.06 -21.96 1.66
CA GLN A 297 2.80 -22.57 1.24
C GLN A 297 2.39 -22.22 -0.21
N ASP A 298 3.07 -21.28 -0.90
CA ASP A 298 2.92 -21.07 -2.35
C ASP A 298 3.83 -22.03 -3.11
N SER A 299 3.27 -23.13 -3.63
CA SER A 299 3.99 -24.12 -4.42
C SER A 299 4.50 -23.60 -5.78
N SER A 300 4.12 -22.39 -6.20
CA SER A 300 4.60 -21.73 -7.41
C SER A 300 5.79 -20.79 -7.17
N ARG A 301 6.24 -20.65 -5.91
CA ARG A 301 7.35 -19.81 -5.44
C ARG A 301 8.68 -20.16 -6.13
N VAL A 302 9.55 -19.16 -6.27
CA VAL A 302 10.99 -19.38 -6.59
C VAL A 302 11.71 -19.64 -5.27
N VAL A 303 12.23 -20.85 -5.08
CA VAL A 303 12.95 -21.25 -3.85
C VAL A 303 14.17 -20.35 -3.65
N LYS A 304 14.24 -19.70 -2.49
CA LYS A 304 15.39 -18.93 -2.00
C LYS A 304 15.43 -18.94 -0.47
N SER A 305 16.63 -18.94 0.09
CA SER A 305 16.85 -18.78 1.53
C SER A 305 16.60 -17.34 1.99
N LEU A 306 16.38 -17.15 3.28
CA LEU A 306 16.36 -15.84 3.92
C LEU A 306 16.73 -15.99 5.41
N LEU A 307 17.96 -15.61 5.76
CA LEU A 307 18.59 -15.79 7.06
C LEU A 307 18.55 -14.48 7.85
N ALA A 308 18.14 -14.51 9.13
CA ALA A 308 18.15 -13.31 9.96
C ALA A 308 19.57 -13.00 10.45
N THR A 309 20.03 -11.74 10.33
CA THR A 309 21.27 -11.28 10.97
C THR A 309 21.06 -10.84 12.43
N HIS A 310 19.81 -10.81 12.88
CA HIS A 310 19.39 -10.38 14.22
C HIS A 310 19.19 -11.58 15.15
N THR A 311 19.03 -11.29 16.45
CA THR A 311 18.60 -12.29 17.43
C THR A 311 17.21 -12.85 17.08
N VAL A 312 16.87 -14.01 17.66
CA VAL A 312 15.56 -14.65 17.46
C VAL A 312 14.41 -13.71 17.85
N GLY A 313 14.59 -12.88 18.89
CA GLY A 313 13.56 -11.96 19.38
C GLY A 313 12.35 -12.68 19.99
N THR A 314 11.26 -11.94 20.19
CA THR A 314 9.96 -12.48 20.60
C THR A 314 9.27 -13.17 19.43
N ARG A 315 8.47 -14.21 19.72
CA ARG A 315 7.55 -14.78 18.73
C ARG A 315 6.47 -13.77 18.32
N PRO A 316 5.96 -13.83 17.08
CA PRO A 316 4.75 -13.11 16.71
C PRO A 316 3.53 -13.59 17.49
N VAL A 317 2.61 -12.68 17.78
CA VAL A 317 1.39 -12.96 18.55
C VAL A 317 0.20 -13.15 17.61
N LEU A 318 -0.66 -14.15 17.87
CA LEU A 318 -1.95 -14.32 17.20
C LEU A 318 -3.10 -14.29 18.20
N ARG A 319 -3.67 -13.10 18.42
CA ARG A 319 -4.73 -12.84 19.41
C ARG A 319 -6.12 -13.19 18.87
N ARG A 320 -6.96 -13.84 19.68
CA ARG A 320 -8.40 -13.98 19.42
C ARG A 320 -9.20 -13.12 20.39
N LEU A 321 -10.23 -12.42 19.87
CA LEU A 321 -10.98 -11.39 20.61
C LEU A 321 -12.47 -11.48 20.27
N SER A 322 -13.38 -11.10 21.17
CA SER A 322 -14.83 -11.37 20.98
C SER A 322 -15.47 -10.66 19.78
N GLY A 323 -14.91 -9.55 19.31
CA GLY A 323 -15.37 -8.83 18.11
C GLY A 323 -14.50 -7.62 17.78
N ALA A 324 -14.72 -7.02 16.60
CA ALA A 324 -13.87 -5.95 16.04
C ALA A 324 -13.74 -4.69 16.94
N LEU A 325 -14.72 -4.40 17.81
CA LEU A 325 -14.60 -3.32 18.80
C LEU A 325 -13.64 -3.68 19.94
N LYS A 326 -13.59 -4.95 20.37
CA LYS A 326 -12.60 -5.44 21.35
C LYS A 326 -11.21 -5.56 20.73
N GLU A 327 -11.12 -5.86 19.44
CA GLU A 327 -9.87 -5.76 18.66
C GLU A 327 -9.29 -4.34 18.69
N ALA A 328 -10.09 -3.33 18.35
CA ALA A 328 -9.66 -1.93 18.43
C ALA A 328 -9.26 -1.49 19.85
N GLN A 329 -9.96 -1.96 20.89
CA GLN A 329 -9.59 -1.70 22.29
C GLN A 329 -8.27 -2.38 22.69
N TRP A 330 -8.07 -3.65 22.33
CA TRP A 330 -6.86 -4.41 22.66
C TRP A 330 -5.61 -3.82 22.02
N ILE A 331 -5.68 -3.43 20.73
CA ILE A 331 -4.56 -2.78 20.03
C ILE A 331 -4.12 -1.52 20.77
N VAL A 332 -5.07 -0.68 21.21
CA VAL A 332 -4.77 0.55 21.96
C VAL A 332 -4.11 0.24 23.31
N THR A 333 -4.65 -0.71 24.08
CA THR A 333 -4.05 -1.09 25.37
C THR A 333 -2.68 -1.74 25.22
N GLU A 334 -2.46 -2.54 24.17
CA GLU A 334 -1.18 -3.23 23.94
C GLU A 334 -0.10 -2.25 23.46
N ILE A 335 -0.45 -1.25 22.65
CA ILE A 335 0.46 -0.15 22.29
C ILE A 335 0.84 0.68 23.53
N GLN A 336 -0.14 0.97 24.41
CA GLN A 336 0.14 1.61 25.70
C GLN A 336 1.06 0.75 26.57
N ARG A 337 0.79 -0.56 26.71
CA ARG A 337 1.59 -1.52 27.48
C ARG A 337 3.03 -1.59 26.96
N ILE A 338 3.22 -1.75 25.64
CA ILE A 338 4.56 -1.80 25.02
C ILE A 338 5.31 -0.49 25.28
N LYS A 339 4.68 0.67 25.09
CA LYS A 339 5.32 1.97 25.36
C LYS A 339 5.71 2.13 26.84
N GLY A 340 4.79 1.80 27.75
CA GLY A 340 5.00 1.92 29.20
C GLY A 340 6.01 0.92 29.78
N MET A 341 6.10 -0.29 29.24
CA MET A 341 7.05 -1.31 29.69
C MET A 341 8.45 -1.17 29.06
N THR A 342 8.66 -0.25 28.11
CA THR A 342 9.94 -0.09 27.40
C THR A 342 10.69 1.21 27.71
N GLY A 343 10.24 2.02 28.68
CA GLY A 343 11.10 3.03 29.32
C GLY A 343 11.70 4.09 28.39
N GLU A 344 10.92 4.53 27.39
CA GLU A 344 11.28 5.45 26.29
C GLU A 344 12.10 4.85 25.13
N LEU A 345 12.34 3.53 25.11
CA LEU A 345 12.97 2.85 23.96
C LEU A 345 12.14 2.92 22.68
N LEU A 346 10.82 3.12 22.80
CA LEU A 346 9.84 3.20 21.71
C LEU A 346 8.94 4.43 21.87
N ASP A 347 8.76 5.20 20.79
CA ASP A 347 7.82 6.32 20.71
C ASP A 347 6.51 5.94 19.99
N LEU A 348 5.63 6.90 19.66
CA LEU A 348 4.40 6.59 18.91
C LEU A 348 4.63 6.41 17.39
N ASN A 349 5.71 6.95 16.82
CA ASN A 349 6.05 6.79 15.41
C ASN A 349 6.52 5.36 15.09
N ASP A 350 7.08 4.67 16.09
CA ASP A 350 7.56 3.29 16.02
C ASP A 350 6.46 2.22 15.85
N PHE A 351 5.19 2.61 15.97
CA PHE A 351 4.03 1.74 15.83
C PHE A 351 3.32 1.93 14.49
N ALA A 352 3.06 0.82 13.80
CA ALA A 352 2.18 0.79 12.64
C ALA A 352 1.04 -0.22 12.78
N ILE A 353 -0.10 0.11 12.18
CA ILE A 353 -1.28 -0.74 12.11
C ILE A 353 -1.64 -0.91 10.63
N LEU A 354 -1.58 -2.14 10.13
CA LEU A 354 -1.61 -2.46 8.70
C LEU A 354 -2.88 -3.21 8.31
N LEU A 355 -3.77 -2.51 7.61
CA LEU A 355 -5.11 -2.97 7.26
C LEU A 355 -5.13 -3.61 5.85
N ARG A 356 -5.97 -4.64 5.64
CA ARG A 356 -6.30 -5.11 4.28
C ARG A 356 -7.04 -4.05 3.46
N SER A 357 -7.92 -3.30 4.13
CA SER A 357 -8.84 -2.33 3.54
C SER A 357 -8.99 -1.13 4.47
N SER A 358 -9.06 0.08 3.92
CA SER A 358 -9.30 1.30 4.69
C SER A 358 -10.66 1.30 5.41
N ALA A 359 -11.64 0.52 4.94
CA ALA A 359 -12.93 0.37 5.64
C ALA A 359 -12.82 -0.21 7.07
N LEU A 360 -11.67 -0.81 7.43
CA LEU A 360 -11.40 -1.33 8.77
C LEU A 360 -10.87 -0.26 9.74
N SER A 361 -10.44 0.92 9.26
CA SER A 361 -9.79 1.93 10.11
C SER A 361 -10.73 2.51 11.17
N ARG A 362 -12.00 2.77 10.82
CA ARG A 362 -12.98 3.53 11.60
C ARG A 362 -13.09 3.14 13.08
N LEU A 363 -13.05 1.84 13.40
CA LEU A 363 -13.15 1.36 14.79
C LEU A 363 -11.84 1.61 15.58
N ILE A 364 -10.70 1.46 14.91
CA ILE A 364 -9.36 1.68 15.45
C ILE A 364 -9.10 3.19 15.63
N GLU A 365 -9.44 4.01 14.65
CA GLU A 365 -9.43 5.49 14.73
C GLU A 365 -10.28 5.99 15.90
N SER A 366 -11.48 5.41 16.10
CA SER A 366 -12.35 5.74 17.24
C SER A 366 -11.76 5.32 18.59
N ALA A 367 -11.04 4.20 18.66
CA ALA A 367 -10.37 3.75 19.88
C ALA A 367 -9.14 4.62 20.21
N LEU A 368 -8.31 4.93 19.21
CA LEU A 368 -7.15 5.82 19.32
C LEU A 368 -7.57 7.23 19.78
N GLY A 369 -8.58 7.81 19.13
CA GLY A 369 -9.11 9.12 19.52
C GLY A 369 -9.67 9.16 20.94
N LYS A 370 -10.37 8.10 21.38
CA LYS A 370 -10.87 7.98 22.77
C LYS A 370 -9.75 7.85 23.81
N ALA A 371 -8.60 7.31 23.43
CA ALA A 371 -7.42 7.22 24.29
C ALA A 371 -6.50 8.45 24.18
N GLY A 372 -6.88 9.48 23.41
CA GLY A 372 -6.06 10.68 23.19
C GLY A 372 -4.80 10.43 22.37
N ILE A 373 -4.68 9.29 21.69
CA ILE A 373 -3.47 8.90 20.97
C ILE A 373 -3.51 9.44 19.54
N ALA A 374 -2.54 10.30 19.21
CA ALA A 374 -2.40 10.87 17.88
C ALA A 374 -1.98 9.80 16.85
N TYR A 375 -2.56 9.86 15.65
CA TYR A 375 -2.30 8.93 14.55
C TYR A 375 -2.35 9.66 13.20
N ARG A 376 -1.67 9.10 12.21
CA ARG A 376 -1.69 9.54 10.81
C ARG A 376 -2.20 8.44 9.88
N MET A 377 -2.98 8.83 8.87
CA MET A 377 -3.58 7.91 7.89
C MET A 377 -2.81 7.95 6.57
N VAL A 378 -1.93 6.95 6.34
CA VAL A 378 -1.14 6.80 5.11
C VAL A 378 -2.05 6.30 3.98
N GLY A 379 -2.90 7.19 3.47
CA GLY A 379 -3.91 6.89 2.45
C GLY A 379 -5.31 7.45 2.69
N GLY A 380 -5.41 8.62 3.33
CA GLY A 380 -6.61 9.47 3.18
C GLY A 380 -6.77 10.03 1.75
N VAL A 381 -7.65 11.02 1.59
CA VAL A 381 -7.81 11.77 0.34
C VAL A 381 -6.49 12.46 -0.02
N ARG A 382 -6.01 12.26 -1.26
CA ARG A 382 -4.71 12.81 -1.71
C ARG A 382 -4.76 14.34 -1.69
N PHE A 383 -3.61 14.97 -1.48
CA PHE A 383 -3.46 16.44 -1.46
C PHE A 383 -4.01 17.09 -2.73
N TYR A 384 -3.54 16.69 -3.91
CA TYR A 384 -3.99 17.20 -5.20
C TYR A 384 -5.43 16.82 -5.61
N ASP A 385 -6.05 15.85 -4.93
CA ASP A 385 -7.45 15.47 -5.12
C ASP A 385 -8.43 16.32 -4.27
N ARG A 386 -7.93 17.17 -3.35
CA ARG A 386 -8.78 18.07 -2.55
C ARG A 386 -9.39 19.17 -3.41
N LEU A 387 -10.67 19.50 -3.20
CA LEU A 387 -11.45 20.39 -4.07
C LEU A 387 -10.80 21.76 -4.28
N GLU A 388 -10.31 22.39 -3.22
CA GLU A 388 -9.65 23.69 -3.27
C GLU A 388 -8.38 23.69 -4.12
N ILE A 389 -7.48 22.73 -3.90
CA ILE A 389 -6.25 22.55 -4.70
C ILE A 389 -6.59 22.16 -6.14
N LYS A 390 -7.51 21.21 -6.33
CA LYS A 390 -7.89 20.70 -7.64
C LYS A 390 -8.46 21.79 -8.54
N THR A 391 -9.24 22.72 -7.98
CA THR A 391 -9.74 23.89 -8.70
C THR A 391 -8.59 24.76 -9.22
N VAL A 392 -7.62 25.09 -8.37
CA VAL A 392 -6.45 25.91 -8.74
C VAL A 392 -5.60 25.19 -9.80
N LEU A 393 -5.36 23.89 -9.64
CA LEU A 393 -4.68 23.06 -10.63
C LEU A 393 -5.40 23.06 -11.97
N ASP A 394 -6.73 22.93 -12.02
CA ASP A 394 -7.47 22.96 -13.28
C ASP A 394 -7.43 24.34 -13.96
N TYR A 395 -7.33 25.46 -13.22
CA TYR A 395 -7.00 26.77 -13.81
C TYR A 395 -5.62 26.77 -14.48
N LEU A 396 -4.60 26.24 -13.80
CA LEU A 396 -3.26 26.11 -14.37
C LEU A 396 -3.26 25.21 -15.61
N ARG A 397 -4.01 24.10 -15.59
CA ARG A 397 -4.16 23.18 -16.73
C ARG A 397 -4.82 23.85 -17.93
N VAL A 398 -5.86 24.66 -17.73
CA VAL A 398 -6.53 25.40 -18.82
C VAL A 398 -5.69 26.59 -19.30
N ILE A 399 -4.88 27.21 -18.42
CA ILE A 399 -3.88 28.20 -18.84
C ILE A 399 -2.80 27.54 -19.71
N ASN A 400 -2.29 26.36 -19.33
CA ASN A 400 -1.29 25.64 -20.15
C ASN A 400 -1.91 25.08 -21.45
N GLN A 401 -3.02 24.35 -21.34
CA GLN A 401 -3.72 23.67 -22.43
C GLN A 401 -5.24 23.95 -22.39
N PRO A 402 -5.72 25.01 -23.07
CA PRO A 402 -7.12 25.43 -23.01
C PRO A 402 -8.12 24.38 -23.53
N ASP A 403 -7.66 23.56 -24.47
CA ASP A 403 -8.45 22.50 -25.11
C ASP A 403 -8.79 21.30 -24.21
N ASN A 404 -8.34 21.32 -22.95
CA ASN A 404 -8.78 20.37 -21.92
C ASN A 404 -10.22 20.69 -21.48
N ASN A 405 -11.19 20.14 -22.20
CA ASN A 405 -12.63 20.29 -21.97
C ASN A 405 -13.05 19.99 -20.52
N ASP A 406 -12.43 18.99 -19.88
CA ASP A 406 -12.82 18.51 -18.55
C ASP A 406 -12.30 19.39 -17.41
N ALA A 407 -11.07 19.89 -17.50
CA ALA A 407 -10.56 20.92 -16.59
C ALA A 407 -11.35 22.22 -16.74
N LEU A 408 -11.62 22.65 -17.98
CA LEU A 408 -12.40 23.85 -18.30
C LEU A 408 -13.82 23.78 -17.73
N ALA A 409 -14.52 22.65 -17.91
CA ALA A 409 -15.87 22.46 -17.39
C ALA A 409 -15.97 22.54 -15.85
N ARG A 410 -14.90 22.21 -15.11
CA ARG A 410 -14.87 22.31 -13.63
C ARG A 410 -14.63 23.73 -13.13
N ILE A 411 -13.82 24.53 -13.83
CA ILE A 411 -13.45 25.90 -13.40
C ILE A 411 -14.39 27.00 -13.93
N ILE A 412 -15.13 26.75 -15.00
CA ILE A 412 -15.94 27.77 -15.71
C ILE A 412 -16.93 28.50 -14.78
N ASN A 413 -17.49 27.80 -13.78
CA ASN A 413 -18.39 28.36 -12.76
C ASN A 413 -17.84 28.22 -11.32
N THR A 414 -16.51 28.11 -11.16
CA THR A 414 -15.84 27.98 -9.87
C THR A 414 -14.67 28.98 -9.78
N PRO A 415 -14.75 30.10 -9.06
CA PRO A 415 -15.90 30.68 -8.34
C PRO A 415 -17.14 30.96 -9.21
N SER A 416 -18.30 31.13 -8.55
CA SER A 416 -19.61 31.23 -9.22
C SER A 416 -19.72 32.41 -10.18
N ARG A 417 -19.97 32.11 -11.46
CA ARG A 417 -20.19 33.09 -12.54
C ARG A 417 -21.66 33.16 -12.97
N ARG A 418 -22.56 32.57 -12.18
CA ARG A 418 -24.00 32.43 -12.47
C ARG A 418 -24.29 31.65 -13.78
N ILE A 419 -23.42 30.68 -14.10
CA ILE A 419 -23.60 29.75 -15.22
C ILE A 419 -24.25 28.48 -14.67
N GLY A 420 -25.38 28.04 -15.23
CA GLY A 420 -26.08 26.84 -14.77
C GLY A 420 -25.40 25.55 -15.23
N GLU A 421 -25.48 24.48 -14.42
CA GLU A 421 -24.92 23.17 -14.78
C GLU A 421 -25.52 22.60 -16.08
N ALA A 422 -26.81 22.82 -16.31
CA ALA A 422 -27.48 22.48 -17.56
C ALA A 422 -26.82 23.16 -18.76
N THR A 423 -26.52 24.47 -18.65
CA THR A 423 -25.86 25.26 -19.70
C THR A 423 -24.42 24.82 -19.97
N ILE A 424 -23.67 24.41 -18.93
CA ILE A 424 -22.32 23.84 -19.10
C ILE A 424 -22.38 22.49 -19.82
N LYS A 425 -23.37 21.65 -19.48
CA LYS A 425 -23.62 20.38 -20.16
C LYS A 425 -24.04 20.58 -21.63
N GLU A 426 -24.93 21.54 -21.91
CA GLU A 426 -25.36 21.88 -23.27
C GLU A 426 -24.18 22.36 -24.12
N LEU A 427 -23.32 23.25 -23.60
CA LEU A 427 -22.09 23.68 -24.27
C LEU A 427 -21.11 22.52 -24.54
N LEU A 428 -20.96 21.58 -23.61
CA LEU A 428 -20.15 20.37 -23.82
C LEU A 428 -20.73 19.48 -24.93
N GLU A 429 -22.05 19.30 -24.96
CA GLU A 429 -22.74 18.49 -25.97
C GLU A 429 -22.74 19.19 -27.35
N GLU A 430 -22.82 20.51 -27.41
CA GLU A 430 -22.68 21.34 -28.63
C GLU A 430 -21.25 21.26 -29.18
N ALA A 431 -20.22 21.35 -28.33
CA ALA A 431 -18.81 21.19 -28.72
C ALA A 431 -18.49 19.76 -29.22
N ASP A 432 -18.94 18.71 -28.51
CA ASP A 432 -18.74 17.32 -28.92
C ASP A 432 -19.45 16.99 -30.25
N GLN A 433 -20.67 17.51 -30.48
CA GLN A 433 -21.39 17.34 -31.75
C GLN A 433 -20.67 18.02 -32.92
N ALA A 434 -20.16 19.23 -32.72
CA ALA A 434 -19.36 19.95 -33.71
C ALA A 434 -17.92 19.38 -33.88
N LYS A 435 -17.52 18.39 -33.07
CA LYS A 435 -16.16 17.83 -32.96
C LYS A 435 -15.07 18.87 -32.63
N VAL A 436 -15.44 19.97 -31.99
CA VAL A 436 -14.51 21.04 -31.57
C VAL A 436 -14.24 20.99 -30.07
N THR A 437 -13.28 21.80 -29.59
CA THR A 437 -12.98 21.92 -28.16
C THR A 437 -13.92 22.93 -27.51
N LEU A 438 -14.30 22.71 -26.25
CA LEU A 438 -15.15 23.62 -25.47
C LEU A 438 -14.53 25.03 -25.39
N TRP A 439 -13.20 25.11 -25.33
CA TRP A 439 -12.49 26.38 -25.41
C TRP A 439 -12.68 27.08 -26.74
N SER A 440 -12.52 26.38 -27.87
CA SER A 440 -12.71 26.98 -29.20
C SER A 440 -14.13 27.49 -29.42
N LEU A 441 -15.14 26.77 -28.92
CA LEU A 441 -16.55 27.19 -28.92
C LEU A 441 -16.74 28.47 -28.08
N ILE A 442 -16.29 28.47 -26.81
CA ILE A 442 -16.42 29.63 -25.91
C ILE A 442 -15.67 30.86 -26.45
N LEU A 443 -14.49 30.66 -27.05
CA LEU A 443 -13.74 31.73 -27.69
C LEU A 443 -14.44 32.25 -28.96
N GLY A 444 -15.07 31.37 -29.73
CA GLY A 444 -15.92 31.72 -30.88
C GLY A 444 -17.13 32.58 -30.50
N ILE A 445 -17.79 32.26 -29.39
CA ILE A 445 -18.88 33.06 -28.79
C ILE A 445 -18.37 34.44 -28.38
N VAL A 446 -17.32 34.51 -27.55
CA VAL A 446 -16.80 35.76 -26.97
C VAL A 446 -16.19 36.70 -28.03
N GLN A 447 -15.76 36.16 -29.17
CA GLN A 447 -15.33 36.93 -30.34
C GLN A 447 -16.45 37.27 -31.34
N GLY A 448 -17.70 36.86 -31.09
CA GLY A 448 -18.84 37.09 -31.99
C GLY A 448 -18.77 36.33 -33.33
N LYS A 449 -17.89 35.33 -33.44
CA LYS A 449 -17.62 34.58 -34.68
C LYS A 449 -18.56 33.38 -34.88
N GLN A 450 -19.19 32.90 -33.82
CA GLN A 450 -20.15 31.80 -33.85
C GLN A 450 -21.44 32.19 -33.15
N LYS A 451 -22.58 31.75 -33.70
CA LYS A 451 -23.88 31.79 -33.02
C LYS A 451 -24.17 30.40 -32.48
N THR A 452 -24.39 30.28 -31.18
CA THR A 452 -24.79 29.04 -30.52
C THR A 452 -26.28 28.74 -30.66
N ASN A 453 -26.63 27.46 -30.53
CA ASN A 453 -28.00 27.05 -30.22
C ASN A 453 -28.35 27.36 -28.75
N THR A 454 -27.38 27.26 -27.84
CA THR A 454 -27.52 27.72 -26.45
C THR A 454 -27.77 29.24 -26.38
N LYS A 455 -28.90 29.63 -25.76
CA LYS A 455 -29.28 31.05 -25.58
C LYS A 455 -28.77 31.57 -24.24
N PHE A 456 -27.84 32.53 -24.28
CA PHE A 456 -27.30 33.19 -23.10
C PHE A 456 -28.03 34.52 -22.81
N ASN A 457 -28.02 34.93 -21.54
CA ASN A 457 -28.28 36.31 -21.15
C ASN A 457 -26.98 37.11 -21.29
N ASN A 458 -27.03 38.36 -21.76
CA ASN A 458 -25.88 39.25 -21.93
C ASN A 458 -24.96 39.31 -20.68
N LYS A 459 -25.51 39.16 -19.47
CA LYS A 459 -24.74 39.12 -18.21
C LYS A 459 -23.90 37.85 -18.05
N VAL A 460 -24.34 36.72 -18.61
CA VAL A 460 -23.55 35.47 -18.67
C VAL A 460 -22.43 35.61 -19.70
N GLU A 461 -22.70 36.22 -20.85
CA GLU A 461 -21.70 36.50 -21.89
C GLU A 461 -20.59 37.43 -21.36
N GLN A 462 -20.94 38.48 -20.62
CA GLN A 462 -19.98 39.35 -19.93
C GLN A 462 -19.11 38.58 -18.93
N ASN A 463 -19.70 37.66 -18.14
CA ASN A 463 -18.96 36.83 -17.20
C ASN A 463 -18.04 35.81 -17.90
N LEU A 464 -18.46 35.24 -19.03
CA LEU A 464 -17.63 34.39 -19.89
C LEU A 464 -16.45 35.17 -20.48
N LYS A 465 -16.69 36.39 -20.98
CA LYS A 465 -15.64 37.30 -21.49
C LYS A 465 -14.63 37.64 -20.41
N ALA A 466 -15.06 37.91 -19.18
CA ALA A 466 -14.17 38.12 -18.04
C ALA A 466 -13.32 36.87 -17.72
N PHE A 467 -13.92 35.67 -17.75
CA PHE A 467 -13.19 34.40 -17.57
C PHE A 467 -12.16 34.15 -18.68
N VAL A 468 -12.55 34.28 -19.96
CA VAL A 468 -11.66 34.13 -21.12
C VAL A 468 -10.47 35.09 -21.03
N ASN A 469 -10.71 36.34 -20.61
CA ASN A 469 -9.63 37.31 -20.40
C ASN A 469 -8.65 36.88 -19.29
N ILE A 470 -9.07 36.20 -18.23
CA ILE A 470 -8.16 35.68 -17.19
C ILE A 470 -7.25 34.60 -17.79
N ILE A 471 -7.81 33.65 -18.55
CA ILE A 471 -7.05 32.56 -19.19
C ILE A 471 -6.06 33.11 -20.23
N LEU A 472 -6.50 34.02 -21.11
CA LEU A 472 -5.64 34.66 -22.11
C LEU A 472 -4.51 35.48 -21.48
N THR A 473 -4.81 36.22 -20.39
CA THR A 473 -3.79 36.97 -19.64
C THR A 473 -2.78 36.04 -18.96
N GLY A 474 -3.26 34.91 -18.39
CA GLY A 474 -2.41 33.86 -17.84
C GLY A 474 -1.48 33.26 -18.89
N ARG A 475 -1.99 32.98 -20.10
CA ARG A 475 -1.19 32.47 -21.24
C ARG A 475 -0.09 33.46 -21.66
N SER A 476 -0.43 34.74 -21.80
CA SER A 476 0.56 35.78 -22.11
C SER A 476 1.70 35.80 -21.08
N LYS A 477 1.37 35.65 -19.79
CA LYS A 477 2.34 35.60 -18.68
C LYS A 477 3.17 34.31 -18.58
N VAL A 478 2.83 33.27 -19.33
CA VAL A 478 3.64 32.04 -19.45
C VAL A 478 4.51 32.09 -20.71
N SER A 479 3.98 32.61 -21.82
CA SER A 479 4.66 32.65 -23.12
C SER A 479 5.46 33.94 -23.41
N GLY A 480 5.36 34.96 -22.56
CA GLY A 480 5.91 36.31 -22.77
C GLY A 480 7.45 36.40 -22.80
N SER A 481 7.97 37.63 -22.77
CA SER A 481 9.42 37.85 -22.71
C SER A 481 10.01 37.37 -21.38
N PRO A 482 11.32 37.04 -21.30
CA PRO A 482 11.93 36.53 -20.07
C PRO A 482 11.75 37.43 -18.82
N ALA A 483 11.56 38.73 -19.01
CA ALA A 483 11.31 39.69 -17.91
C ALA A 483 9.82 39.78 -17.49
N GLU A 484 8.89 39.26 -18.30
CA GLU A 484 7.44 39.29 -18.05
C GLU A 484 6.87 37.92 -17.66
N ARG A 485 7.67 36.84 -17.82
CA ARG A 485 7.28 35.48 -17.42
C ARG A 485 7.08 35.40 -15.92
N LEU A 486 5.89 34.96 -15.50
CA LEU A 486 5.65 34.62 -14.11
C LEU A 486 6.20 33.23 -13.79
N THR A 487 6.74 33.10 -12.58
CA THR A 487 6.88 31.83 -11.85
C THR A 487 5.55 31.11 -11.73
N THR A 488 5.60 29.78 -11.55
CA THR A 488 4.42 28.93 -11.32
C THR A 488 3.68 29.38 -10.06
N ALA A 489 4.40 29.71 -8.99
CA ALA A 489 3.84 30.33 -7.79
C ALA A 489 3.25 31.72 -8.05
N GLY A 490 3.90 32.55 -8.88
CA GLY A 490 3.37 33.84 -9.31
C GLY A 490 2.08 33.73 -10.12
N LEU A 491 1.96 32.69 -10.94
CA LEU A 491 0.78 32.38 -11.74
C LEU A 491 -0.39 31.86 -10.88
N ILE A 492 -0.10 31.03 -9.87
CA ILE A 492 -1.08 30.62 -8.85
C ILE A 492 -1.63 31.87 -8.15
N ASN A 493 -0.76 32.74 -7.62
CA ASN A 493 -1.18 33.98 -6.98
C ASN A 493 -2.01 34.88 -7.92
N PHE A 494 -1.61 35.02 -9.20
CA PHE A 494 -2.39 35.74 -10.20
C PHE A 494 -3.82 35.17 -10.37
N VAL A 495 -3.98 33.85 -10.42
CA VAL A 495 -5.30 33.20 -10.49
C VAL A 495 -6.11 33.46 -9.22
N LEU A 496 -5.51 33.27 -8.05
CA LEU A 496 -6.17 33.46 -6.75
C LEU A 496 -6.68 34.91 -6.59
N THR A 497 -5.85 35.91 -6.91
CA THR A 497 -6.24 37.33 -6.85
C THR A 497 -7.29 37.67 -7.92
N LYS A 498 -7.16 37.20 -9.17
CA LYS A 498 -8.11 37.55 -10.25
C LYS A 498 -9.45 36.82 -10.16
N THR A 499 -9.56 35.78 -9.34
CA THR A 499 -10.82 35.08 -9.06
C THR A 499 -11.39 35.39 -7.66
N SER A 500 -10.67 36.15 -6.81
CA SER A 500 -11.00 36.37 -5.40
C SER A 500 -11.21 35.06 -4.63
N TYR A 501 -10.33 34.08 -4.85
CA TYR A 501 -10.57 32.68 -4.47
C TYR A 501 -10.69 32.46 -2.95
N GLU A 502 -9.85 33.11 -2.14
CA GLU A 502 -9.87 33.07 -0.68
C GLU A 502 -11.26 33.43 -0.13
N ARG A 503 -11.79 34.58 -0.58
CA ARG A 503 -13.13 35.06 -0.23
C ARG A 503 -14.25 34.11 -0.69
N TRP A 504 -14.09 33.46 -1.85
CA TRP A 504 -15.07 32.46 -2.29
C TRP A 504 -15.03 31.17 -1.44
N LEU A 505 -13.86 30.79 -0.91
CA LEU A 505 -13.76 29.70 0.07
C LEU A 505 -14.41 30.09 1.41
N GLU A 506 -14.20 31.33 1.89
CA GLU A 506 -14.90 31.88 3.07
C GLU A 506 -16.43 31.81 2.91
N GLU A 507 -16.96 32.43 1.85
CA GLU A 507 -18.40 32.53 1.57
C GLU A 507 -19.08 31.17 1.36
N LYS A 508 -18.31 30.12 1.01
CA LYS A 508 -18.83 28.77 0.72
C LYS A 508 -18.62 27.75 1.85
N HIS A 509 -17.55 27.87 2.63
CA HIS A 509 -17.12 26.83 3.58
C HIS A 509 -17.03 27.29 5.04
N GLY A 510 -17.21 28.58 5.34
CA GLY A 510 -17.32 29.08 6.72
C GLY A 510 -16.13 28.69 7.60
N ASP A 511 -16.39 28.05 8.74
CA ASP A 511 -15.35 27.65 9.71
C ASP A 511 -14.32 26.66 9.14
N GLU A 512 -14.67 25.85 8.14
CA GLU A 512 -13.69 24.98 7.45
C GLU A 512 -12.67 25.76 6.62
N ASN A 513 -12.94 27.02 6.27
CA ASN A 513 -12.14 27.79 5.32
C ASN A 513 -10.66 27.82 5.71
N LYS A 514 -10.33 28.05 6.98
CA LYS A 514 -8.93 28.17 7.45
C LYS A 514 -8.10 26.95 7.03
N GLY A 515 -8.60 25.74 7.26
CA GLY A 515 -7.90 24.51 6.88
C GLY A 515 -7.80 24.32 5.35
N ARG A 516 -8.78 24.80 4.58
CA ARG A 516 -8.72 24.79 3.11
C ARG A 516 -7.75 25.84 2.55
N TRP A 517 -7.64 26.99 3.20
CA TRP A 517 -6.74 28.06 2.78
C TRP A 517 -5.28 27.73 3.06
N GLU A 518 -4.96 27.12 4.21
CA GLU A 518 -3.61 26.58 4.43
C GLU A 518 -3.23 25.52 3.38
N ASN A 519 -4.18 24.68 2.92
CA ASN A 519 -3.93 23.75 1.80
C ASN A 519 -3.57 24.46 0.48
N VAL A 520 -4.09 25.67 0.25
CA VAL A 520 -3.79 26.47 -0.96
C VAL A 520 -2.47 27.22 -0.81
N LYS A 521 -2.11 27.68 0.39
CA LYS A 521 -0.77 28.21 0.69
C LYS A 521 0.31 27.14 0.51
N GLU A 522 0.06 25.93 1.00
CA GLU A 522 0.95 24.78 0.84
C GLU A 522 1.20 24.44 -0.64
N LEU A 523 0.18 24.58 -1.51
CA LEU A 523 0.36 24.46 -2.96
C LEU A 523 1.28 25.54 -3.56
N ILE A 524 1.31 26.75 -2.97
CA ILE A 524 2.23 27.83 -3.36
C ILE A 524 3.65 27.51 -2.89
N THR A 525 3.83 26.99 -1.66
CA THR A 525 5.12 26.52 -1.15
C THR A 525 5.72 25.47 -2.09
N GLN A 526 4.97 24.39 -2.36
CA GLN A 526 5.39 23.31 -3.25
C GLN A 526 5.69 23.79 -4.69
N ALA A 527 5.04 24.86 -5.16
CA ALA A 527 5.33 25.47 -6.45
C ALA A 527 6.62 26.30 -6.47
N ASN A 528 7.02 26.91 -5.34
CA ASN A 528 8.33 27.54 -5.20
C ASN A 528 9.44 26.47 -5.10
N ASP A 529 9.26 25.48 -4.22
CA ASP A 529 10.24 24.40 -3.99
C ASP A 529 10.58 23.64 -5.29
N PHE A 530 9.57 23.41 -6.13
CA PHE A 530 9.72 22.80 -7.45
C PHE A 530 10.55 23.66 -8.42
N GLU A 531 10.40 24.99 -8.38
CA GLU A 531 11.16 25.90 -9.24
C GLU A 531 12.61 26.07 -8.74
N ASP A 532 12.84 26.06 -7.43
CA ASP A 532 14.18 25.98 -6.84
C ASP A 532 14.87 24.65 -7.22
N LEU A 533 14.17 23.51 -7.14
CA LEU A 533 14.69 22.20 -7.57
C LEU A 533 15.08 22.16 -9.06
N ILE A 534 14.35 22.87 -9.92
CA ILE A 534 14.72 23.06 -11.34
C ILE A 534 15.94 23.99 -11.46
N SER A 535 15.96 25.10 -10.73
CA SER A 535 17.04 26.11 -10.73
C SER A 535 18.39 25.51 -10.31
N TYR A 536 18.40 24.69 -9.25
CA TYR A 536 19.58 23.93 -8.81
C TYR A 536 19.87 22.68 -9.68
N GLY A 537 19.13 22.46 -10.76
CA GLY A 537 19.36 21.39 -11.73
C GLY A 537 18.93 19.98 -11.29
N TYR A 538 18.29 19.81 -10.13
CA TYR A 538 17.91 18.51 -9.60
C TYR A 538 16.79 17.81 -10.40
N GLU A 539 15.91 18.57 -11.07
CA GLU A 539 14.86 18.03 -11.95
C GLU A 539 15.09 18.32 -13.45
N ASN A 540 16.35 18.30 -13.89
CA ASN A 540 16.67 18.54 -15.30
C ASN A 540 16.27 17.34 -16.20
N GLU A 541 15.15 17.49 -16.91
CA GLU A 541 14.60 16.49 -17.85
C GLU A 541 15.39 16.38 -19.17
N ALA A 542 16.40 17.22 -19.43
CA ALA A 542 17.17 17.18 -20.66
C ALA A 542 17.73 15.76 -20.94
N LEU A 543 17.31 15.14 -22.04
CA LEU A 543 17.97 13.97 -22.60
C LEU A 543 19.21 14.42 -23.38
N PRO A 544 20.27 13.59 -23.49
CA PRO A 544 21.45 13.95 -24.26
C PRO A 544 21.08 14.18 -25.74
N GLU A 545 21.77 15.13 -26.35
CA GLU A 545 21.67 15.35 -27.79
C GLU A 545 22.30 14.17 -28.53
N LEU A 546 21.53 13.57 -29.44
CA LEU A 546 21.96 12.44 -30.24
C LEU A 546 22.22 12.92 -31.66
N ALA A 547 23.29 12.43 -32.28
CA ALA A 547 23.53 12.70 -33.69
C ALA A 547 22.34 12.22 -34.54
N ASP A 548 22.04 12.98 -35.59
CA ASP A 548 21.01 12.69 -36.59
C ASP A 548 19.56 12.56 -36.04
N LEU A 549 19.27 13.13 -34.85
CA LEU A 549 17.92 13.25 -34.30
C LEU A 549 17.60 14.68 -33.84
N GLU A 550 16.62 15.31 -34.48
CA GLU A 550 16.01 16.54 -33.97
C GLU A 550 15.26 16.27 -32.64
N GLN A 551 15.26 17.26 -31.76
CA GLN A 551 14.71 17.15 -30.41
C GLN A 551 13.86 18.37 -30.07
N ASN A 552 12.62 18.17 -29.60
CA ASN A 552 11.71 19.25 -29.21
C ASN A 552 12.35 20.18 -28.18
N GLU A 553 12.17 21.50 -28.34
CA GLU A 553 12.46 22.48 -27.29
C GLU A 553 11.84 22.08 -25.94
N ASP A 554 12.55 22.45 -24.89
CA ASP A 554 12.20 22.18 -23.50
C ASP A 554 10.76 22.59 -23.14
N ALA A 555 10.03 21.69 -22.46
CA ALA A 555 8.68 21.96 -21.97
C ALA A 555 8.69 23.08 -20.92
N SER A 556 7.66 23.92 -20.92
CA SER A 556 7.53 25.04 -19.98
C SER A 556 7.56 24.56 -18.52
N THR A 557 8.08 25.38 -17.61
CA THR A 557 8.10 25.09 -16.17
C THR A 557 6.71 24.72 -15.65
N LEU A 558 5.67 25.40 -16.13
CA LEU A 558 4.27 25.07 -15.84
C LEU A 558 3.85 23.68 -16.36
N SER A 559 4.22 23.31 -17.57
CA SER A 559 3.96 21.96 -18.12
C SER A 559 4.68 20.89 -17.31
N ARG A 560 5.92 21.13 -16.88
CA ARG A 560 6.67 20.24 -15.99
C ARG A 560 6.00 20.10 -14.63
N PHE A 561 5.62 21.21 -14.00
CA PHE A 561 4.90 21.22 -12.72
C PHE A 561 3.60 20.42 -12.81
N LEU A 562 2.78 20.68 -13.82
CA LEU A 562 1.51 19.98 -14.04
C LEU A 562 1.71 18.49 -14.35
N ALA A 563 2.78 18.12 -15.06
CA ALA A 563 3.13 16.72 -15.28
C ALA A 563 3.60 16.04 -13.98
N ASN A 564 4.46 16.68 -13.19
CA ASN A 564 4.91 16.16 -11.89
C ASN A 564 3.72 16.02 -10.93
N VAL A 565 2.84 17.03 -10.83
CA VAL A 565 1.60 16.96 -10.05
C VAL A 565 0.67 15.85 -10.54
N ALA A 566 0.55 15.59 -11.85
CA ALA A 566 -0.26 14.48 -12.36
C ALA A 566 0.35 13.10 -12.02
N LEU A 567 1.67 12.94 -12.14
CA LEU A 567 2.38 11.71 -11.78
C LEU A 567 2.39 11.49 -10.25
N ALA A 568 2.51 12.55 -9.46
CA ALA A 568 2.36 12.54 -8.01
C ALA A 568 0.89 12.37 -7.58
N SER A 569 -0.10 12.73 -8.40
CA SER A 569 -1.51 12.44 -8.12
C SER A 569 -1.82 10.94 -8.13
N GLU A 570 -0.92 10.07 -8.60
CA GLU A 570 -1.02 8.62 -8.37
C GLU A 570 -0.54 8.22 -6.96
N ILE A 571 0.46 8.92 -6.39
CA ILE A 571 1.32 8.49 -5.27
C ILE A 571 1.21 9.48 -4.10
N LYS A 572 0.85 8.97 -2.92
CA LYS A 572 0.63 9.77 -1.70
C LYS A 572 1.89 10.59 -1.33
N PRO A 573 1.81 11.95 -1.28
CA PRO A 573 2.70 12.74 -0.45
C PRO A 573 2.40 12.40 1.02
N ASP A 574 3.45 12.20 1.81
CA ASP A 574 3.35 11.75 3.22
C ASP A 574 3.93 12.83 4.17
N ASP A 575 3.96 14.06 3.67
CA ASP A 575 4.68 15.21 4.20
C ASP A 575 3.67 16.35 4.43
N ALA A 576 3.56 16.77 5.69
CA ALA A 576 2.76 17.90 6.15
C ALA A 576 3.47 18.45 7.40
N GLU A 577 4.34 19.43 7.22
CA GLU A 577 5.30 19.86 8.24
C GLU A 577 4.65 20.73 9.33
N GLY A 578 3.96 20.06 10.26
CA GLY A 578 3.83 20.53 11.64
C GLY A 578 4.90 19.88 12.52
N ALA A 579 5.41 20.62 13.51
CA ALA A 579 6.45 20.12 14.42
C ALA A 579 6.13 18.70 14.96
N PRO A 580 7.09 17.75 14.93
CA PRO A 580 6.80 16.31 14.89
C PRO A 580 6.28 15.75 16.22
N LYS A 581 4.97 15.91 16.46
CA LYS A 581 4.23 15.17 17.47
C LYS A 581 4.22 13.69 17.07
N ALA A 582 4.78 12.83 17.91
CA ALA A 582 4.86 11.40 17.64
C ALA A 582 3.47 10.79 17.41
N GLN A 583 3.30 10.03 16.33
CA GLN A 583 2.01 9.59 15.80
C GLN A 583 2.04 8.17 15.28
N ILE A 584 1.04 7.38 15.67
CA ILE A 584 0.87 5.99 15.19
C ILE A 584 0.54 6.01 13.69
N THR A 585 1.19 5.12 12.94
CA THR A 585 1.02 5.06 11.47
C THR A 585 -0.06 4.03 11.10
N LEU A 586 -1.26 4.50 10.76
CA LEU A 586 -2.38 3.66 10.29
C LEU A 586 -2.36 3.63 8.75
N SER A 587 -2.24 2.45 8.16
CA SER A 587 -1.98 2.29 6.72
C SER A 587 -2.66 1.05 6.15
N THR A 588 -2.79 0.96 4.82
CA THR A 588 -3.12 -0.31 4.14
C THR A 588 -1.86 -1.08 3.80
N ILE A 589 -1.90 -2.42 3.81
CA ILE A 589 -0.70 -3.25 3.55
C ILE A 589 -0.03 -2.90 2.21
N HIS A 590 -0.82 -2.66 1.17
CA HIS A 590 -0.36 -2.19 -0.16
C HIS A 590 0.42 -0.87 -0.13
N ALA A 591 0.14 0.01 0.85
CA ALA A 591 0.81 1.29 1.03
C ALA A 591 1.96 1.23 2.05
N ALA A 592 2.09 0.12 2.78
CA ALA A 592 3.19 -0.16 3.68
C ALA A 592 4.37 -0.88 3.00
N LYS A 593 4.24 -1.26 1.71
CA LYS A 593 5.35 -1.78 0.90
C LYS A 593 6.52 -0.76 0.90
N GLY A 594 7.75 -1.27 0.86
CA GLY A 594 8.97 -0.47 1.07
C GLY A 594 9.26 -0.18 2.55
N LEU A 595 8.29 0.39 3.27
CA LEU A 595 8.39 0.84 4.66
C LEU A 595 8.68 -0.29 5.68
N GLU A 596 8.95 0.09 6.93
CA GLU A 596 9.33 -0.78 8.06
C GLU A 596 9.17 -0.07 9.42
N TRP A 597 8.77 -0.80 10.47
CA TRP A 597 8.55 -0.26 11.83
C TRP A 597 9.01 -1.23 12.93
N PRO A 598 9.46 -0.74 14.10
CA PRO A 598 9.73 -1.57 15.27
C PRO A 598 8.58 -2.49 15.69
N VAL A 599 7.36 -1.97 15.71
CA VAL A 599 6.15 -2.69 16.13
C VAL A 599 5.07 -2.60 15.04
N VAL A 600 4.53 -3.75 14.66
CA VAL A 600 3.46 -3.84 13.64
C VAL A 600 2.28 -4.64 14.16
N PHE A 601 1.07 -4.09 14.00
CA PHE A 601 -0.21 -4.76 14.21
C PHE A 601 -0.89 -5.04 12.87
N ILE A 602 -1.37 -6.27 12.68
CA ILE A 602 -2.17 -6.70 11.52
C ILE A 602 -3.53 -7.18 12.05
N PRO A 603 -4.56 -6.31 12.11
CA PRO A 603 -5.90 -6.71 12.52
C PRO A 603 -6.66 -7.46 11.42
N ALA A 604 -7.80 -8.06 11.80
CA ALA A 604 -8.73 -8.73 10.91
C ALA A 604 -8.10 -9.86 10.07
N THR A 605 -7.26 -10.71 10.67
CA THR A 605 -6.62 -11.87 10.00
C THR A 605 -7.56 -13.08 9.85
N TYR A 606 -8.75 -12.85 9.29
CA TYR A 606 -9.78 -13.85 9.03
C TYR A 606 -10.12 -13.97 7.54
N GLN A 607 -10.60 -15.14 7.13
CA GLN A 607 -11.04 -15.43 5.76
C GLN A 607 -12.20 -14.50 5.35
N GLY A 608 -12.06 -13.85 4.20
CA GLY A 608 -12.92 -12.75 3.75
C GLY A 608 -12.26 -11.37 3.92
N SER A 609 -11.34 -11.24 4.88
CA SER A 609 -10.40 -10.12 5.02
C SER A 609 -9.02 -10.50 4.48
N ILE A 610 -8.34 -11.50 5.05
CA ILE A 610 -7.07 -12.04 4.55
C ILE A 610 -7.17 -13.58 4.51
N PRO A 611 -7.35 -14.22 3.33
CA PRO A 611 -7.52 -13.61 2.03
C PRO A 611 -8.85 -12.86 1.90
N HIS A 612 -8.85 -11.79 1.11
CA HIS A 612 -10.02 -10.99 0.81
C HIS A 612 -11.07 -11.76 -0.01
N SER A 613 -12.36 -11.56 0.27
CA SER A 613 -13.47 -12.30 -0.35
C SER A 613 -13.60 -12.13 -1.87
N ARG A 614 -12.90 -11.17 -2.47
CA ARG A 614 -12.86 -10.89 -3.92
C ARG A 614 -11.48 -11.12 -4.55
N ALA A 615 -10.59 -11.87 -3.91
CA ALA A 615 -9.26 -12.15 -4.45
C ALA A 615 -9.32 -13.26 -5.51
N GLU A 616 -8.78 -13.01 -6.70
CA GLU A 616 -8.65 -14.01 -7.77
C GLU A 616 -7.43 -14.92 -7.55
N ASP A 617 -6.25 -14.36 -7.24
CA ASP A 617 -5.08 -15.11 -6.79
C ASP A 617 -5.02 -15.17 -5.25
N THR A 618 -5.31 -16.34 -4.68
CA THR A 618 -5.15 -16.58 -3.24
C THR A 618 -3.69 -16.50 -2.80
N ASN A 619 -2.71 -16.74 -3.69
CA ASN A 619 -1.30 -16.56 -3.36
C ASN A 619 -0.86 -15.09 -3.44
N GLU A 620 -1.57 -14.19 -4.13
CA GLU A 620 -1.33 -12.73 -4.02
C GLU A 620 -1.72 -12.24 -2.61
N GLU A 621 -2.84 -12.69 -2.06
CA GLU A 621 -3.22 -12.42 -0.66
C GLU A 621 -2.23 -13.03 0.36
N ARG A 622 -1.58 -14.15 0.01
CA ARG A 622 -0.49 -14.74 0.82
C ARG A 622 0.78 -13.88 0.78
N ARG A 623 1.19 -13.41 -0.40
CA ARG A 623 2.28 -12.43 -0.58
C ARG A 623 1.97 -11.13 0.15
N LEU A 624 0.72 -10.70 0.16
CA LEU A 624 0.25 -9.55 0.93
C LEU A 624 0.47 -9.72 2.43
N LEU A 625 0.07 -10.87 3.01
CA LEU A 625 0.32 -11.17 4.43
C LEU A 625 1.83 -11.26 4.73
N TYR A 626 2.61 -11.92 3.86
CA TYR A 626 4.07 -11.98 3.97
C TYR A 626 4.72 -10.59 3.95
N VAL A 627 4.29 -9.69 3.05
CA VAL A 627 4.72 -8.28 3.02
C VAL A 627 4.40 -7.61 4.35
N ALA A 628 3.17 -7.74 4.87
CA ALA A 628 2.75 -7.13 6.13
C ALA A 628 3.61 -7.60 7.32
N MET A 629 3.80 -8.91 7.47
CA MET A 629 4.62 -9.50 8.55
C MET A 629 6.08 -8.99 8.47
N THR A 630 6.64 -8.93 7.26
CA THR A 630 8.02 -8.46 7.02
C THR A 630 8.19 -6.94 6.98
N ARG A 631 7.18 -6.17 7.44
CA ARG A 631 7.35 -4.75 7.83
C ARG A 631 7.87 -4.62 9.26
N ALA A 632 7.65 -5.62 10.11
CA ALA A 632 8.03 -5.61 11.51
C ALA A 632 9.53 -5.82 11.71
N LYS A 633 10.15 -5.07 12.63
CA LYS A 633 11.55 -5.29 13.05
C LYS A 633 11.63 -6.16 14.30
N ALA A 634 11.02 -5.73 15.40
CA ALA A 634 11.18 -6.36 16.71
C ALA A 634 9.92 -7.11 17.17
N LEU A 635 8.74 -6.48 17.08
CA LEU A 635 7.47 -7.04 17.54
C LEU A 635 6.43 -7.11 16.41
N LEU A 636 5.70 -8.22 16.33
CA LEU A 636 4.64 -8.45 15.36
C LEU A 636 3.39 -9.02 16.05
N TYR A 637 2.28 -8.32 15.91
CA TYR A 637 0.98 -8.68 16.46
C TYR A 637 -0.02 -8.91 15.33
N MET A 638 -0.75 -10.02 15.37
CA MET A 638 -1.85 -10.35 14.47
C MET A 638 -3.11 -10.59 15.31
N SER A 639 -4.28 -10.20 14.83
CA SER A 639 -5.53 -10.41 15.56
C SER A 639 -6.70 -10.85 14.69
N CYS A 640 -7.53 -11.72 15.28
CA CYS A 640 -8.68 -12.35 14.66
C CYS A 640 -9.91 -12.18 15.58
N PRO A 641 -10.79 -11.20 15.31
CA PRO A 641 -12.02 -11.02 16.09
C PRO A 641 -13.05 -12.10 15.71
N LEU A 642 -13.66 -12.78 16.68
CA LEU A 642 -14.67 -13.83 16.46
C LEU A 642 -15.91 -13.31 15.72
N LYS A 643 -16.19 -12.00 15.83
CA LYS A 643 -17.23 -11.30 15.07
C LYS A 643 -16.66 -10.09 14.31
N SER A 644 -17.02 -9.98 13.03
CA SER A 644 -16.59 -8.91 12.13
C SER A 644 -17.13 -7.54 12.53
N SER A 645 -16.68 -6.47 11.85
CA SER A 645 -17.30 -5.14 11.99
C SER A 645 -18.76 -5.08 11.50
N GLN A 646 -19.22 -6.10 10.78
CA GLN A 646 -20.62 -6.31 10.35
C GLN A 646 -21.35 -7.31 11.26
N ASN A 647 -20.74 -7.70 12.40
CA ASN A 647 -21.25 -8.65 13.40
C ASN A 647 -21.41 -10.11 12.91
N GLU A 648 -20.84 -10.44 11.75
CA GLU A 648 -20.80 -11.80 11.20
C GLU A 648 -19.74 -12.65 11.91
N HIS A 649 -19.98 -13.95 12.08
CA HIS A 649 -18.98 -14.85 12.63
C HIS A 649 -17.78 -15.02 11.68
N THR A 650 -16.56 -14.85 12.18
CA THR A 650 -15.35 -14.96 11.37
C THR A 650 -14.69 -16.34 11.47
N ILE A 651 -13.83 -16.63 10.50
CA ILE A 651 -13.04 -17.86 10.45
C ILE A 651 -11.57 -17.45 10.29
N LEU A 652 -10.68 -17.87 11.21
CA LEU A 652 -9.24 -17.57 11.15
C LEU A 652 -8.66 -17.86 9.76
N SER A 653 -7.78 -16.97 9.28
CA SER A 653 -7.14 -17.07 7.96
C SER A 653 -6.58 -18.47 7.68
N PRO A 654 -6.81 -19.05 6.49
CA PRO A 654 -6.20 -20.33 6.09
C PRO A 654 -4.67 -20.28 6.13
N PHE A 655 -4.07 -19.11 5.88
CA PHE A 655 -2.60 -18.93 5.91
C PHE A 655 -2.00 -19.10 7.31
N LEU A 656 -2.81 -18.88 8.35
CA LEU A 656 -2.42 -18.95 9.76
C LEU A 656 -2.88 -20.25 10.46
N LYS A 657 -3.38 -21.24 9.69
CA LYS A 657 -3.86 -22.53 10.19
C LYS A 657 -2.90 -23.71 9.95
N SER A 658 -1.74 -23.48 9.33
CA SER A 658 -0.78 -24.54 9.03
C SER A 658 -0.22 -25.16 10.34
N PRO A 659 -0.17 -26.51 10.48
CA PRO A 659 0.31 -27.15 11.71
C PRO A 659 1.72 -26.76 12.12
N GLY A 660 2.61 -26.45 11.16
CA GLY A 660 3.97 -25.99 11.41
C GLY A 660 4.09 -24.55 11.92
N LEU A 661 3.02 -23.74 11.81
CA LEU A 661 3.01 -22.34 12.24
C LEU A 661 2.55 -22.18 13.69
N ALA A 662 1.70 -23.08 14.19
CA ALA A 662 1.17 -23.00 15.55
C ALA A 662 2.27 -22.97 16.65
N PRO A 663 3.41 -23.70 16.55
CA PRO A 663 4.52 -23.59 17.52
C PRO A 663 5.33 -22.28 17.42
N LEU A 664 5.08 -21.44 16.40
CA LEU A 664 5.77 -20.19 16.14
C LEU A 664 4.96 -18.95 16.58
N LEU A 665 3.72 -19.14 17.04
CA LEU A 665 2.78 -18.09 17.40
C LEU A 665 2.35 -18.21 18.86
N ASP A 666 2.49 -17.12 19.62
CA ASP A 666 1.99 -17.05 21.01
C ASP A 666 0.56 -16.44 21.05
N THR A 667 -0.27 -16.85 22.02
CA THR A 667 -1.69 -16.43 22.14
C THR A 667 -1.91 -15.11 22.89
N ARG A 668 -0.82 -14.54 23.45
CA ARG A 668 -0.79 -13.30 24.25
C ARG A 668 0.45 -12.49 23.89
N GLY A 669 0.42 -11.18 24.16
CA GLY A 669 1.60 -10.34 24.22
C GLY A 669 2.68 -10.90 25.16
N SER A 670 3.93 -10.86 24.74
CA SER A 670 5.05 -11.35 25.55
C SER A 670 5.25 -10.52 26.81
N SER A 671 5.72 -11.15 27.89
CA SER A 671 6.20 -10.43 29.07
C SER A 671 7.43 -9.59 28.72
N LEU A 672 7.33 -8.28 28.95
CA LEU A 672 8.32 -7.28 28.56
C LEU A 672 9.36 -7.08 29.68
N CYS A 673 9.93 -8.18 30.16
CA CYS A 673 10.99 -8.16 31.15
C CYS A 673 12.31 -7.63 30.57
N SER A 674 13.28 -7.34 31.44
CA SER A 674 14.55 -6.66 31.08
C SER A 674 15.30 -7.32 29.90
N SER A 675 15.35 -8.66 29.84
CA SER A 675 15.99 -9.38 28.73
C SER A 675 15.21 -9.27 27.41
N THR A 676 13.88 -9.22 27.45
CA THR A 676 13.04 -8.93 26.27
C THR A 676 13.30 -7.52 25.77
N VAL A 677 13.34 -6.53 26.65
CA VAL A 677 13.64 -5.12 26.32
C VAL A 677 15.08 -4.97 25.77
N GLN A 678 16.05 -5.71 26.32
CA GLN A 678 17.41 -5.78 25.80
C GLN A 678 17.49 -6.36 24.39
N SER A 679 16.74 -7.43 24.11
CA SER A 679 16.66 -8.03 22.77
C SER A 679 16.03 -7.05 21.76
N ILE A 680 14.96 -6.35 22.14
CA ILE A 680 14.35 -5.28 21.32
C ILE A 680 15.39 -4.16 21.04
N ALA A 681 16.11 -3.69 22.07
CA ALA A 681 17.13 -2.65 21.91
C ALA A 681 18.27 -3.08 20.97
N GLN A 682 18.70 -4.34 21.04
CA GLN A 682 19.70 -4.93 20.12
C GLN A 682 19.20 -4.97 18.67
N ILE A 683 18.00 -5.51 18.43
CA ILE A 683 17.39 -5.60 17.09
C ILE A 683 17.25 -4.20 16.45
N LEU A 684 16.82 -3.22 17.25
CA LEU A 684 16.62 -1.83 16.80
C LEU A 684 17.92 -1.00 16.78
N ARG A 685 19.04 -1.54 17.27
CA ARG A 685 20.33 -0.85 17.46
C ARG A 685 20.20 0.46 18.26
N ARG A 686 19.36 0.46 19.29
CA ARG A 686 19.10 1.59 20.20
C ARG A 686 19.79 1.39 21.55
N LYS A 687 19.98 2.49 22.29
CA LYS A 687 20.46 2.43 23.69
C LYS A 687 19.42 1.71 24.56
N LEU A 688 19.90 0.92 25.53
CA LEU A 688 19.03 0.30 26.52
C LEU A 688 18.41 1.39 27.42
N PRO A 689 17.09 1.38 27.69
CA PRO A 689 16.47 2.27 28.67
C PRO A 689 16.94 1.95 30.09
N SER A 690 16.83 2.93 30.99
CA SER A 690 17.17 2.73 32.40
C SER A 690 16.07 1.96 33.14
N PRO A 691 16.38 1.18 34.19
CA PRO A 691 15.34 0.56 35.03
C PRO A 691 14.36 1.59 35.61
N ASN A 692 14.87 2.77 35.99
CA ASN A 692 14.04 3.86 36.52
C ASN A 692 13.08 4.43 35.46
N SER A 693 13.53 4.62 34.21
CA SER A 693 12.65 5.11 33.14
C SER A 693 11.57 4.10 32.79
N ILE A 694 11.88 2.79 32.77
CA ILE A 694 10.87 1.73 32.65
C ILE A 694 9.86 1.80 33.80
N GLN A 695 10.32 1.90 35.05
CA GLN A 695 9.44 1.94 36.21
C GLN A 695 8.49 3.14 36.17
N ILE A 696 9.03 4.33 35.84
CA ILE A 696 8.24 5.57 35.68
C ILE A 696 7.22 5.44 34.54
N SER A 697 7.61 4.93 33.37
CA SER A 697 6.67 4.77 32.25
C SER A 697 5.64 3.66 32.46
N SER A 698 5.96 2.65 33.27
CA SER A 698 5.03 1.56 33.60
C SER A 698 3.99 1.93 34.66
N ALA A 699 4.27 2.94 35.50
CA ALA A 699 3.42 3.32 36.64
C ALA A 699 2.02 3.83 36.25
N ALA A 700 1.82 4.20 34.98
CA ALA A 700 0.53 4.61 34.42
C ALA A 700 -0.25 3.47 33.73
N LEU A 701 0.28 2.24 33.71
CA LEU A 701 -0.38 1.08 33.09
C LEU A 701 -1.38 0.41 34.03
N SER A 702 -2.48 -0.10 33.47
CA SER A 702 -3.47 -0.91 34.19
C SER A 702 -3.05 -2.38 34.37
N SER A 703 -2.11 -2.88 33.55
CA SER A 703 -1.46 -4.18 33.68
C SER A 703 -0.11 -4.16 32.96
N SER A 704 0.86 -4.94 33.46
CA SER A 704 2.14 -5.16 32.80
C SER A 704 2.08 -6.27 31.73
N GLU A 705 1.02 -7.08 31.72
CA GLU A 705 0.85 -8.26 30.87
C GLU A 705 -0.41 -8.19 30.00
N ASP A 706 -0.53 -9.05 29.00
CA ASP A 706 -1.70 -9.12 28.10
C ASP A 706 -2.80 -10.04 28.68
N ASP A 707 -3.32 -9.64 29.84
CA ASP A 707 -4.34 -10.35 30.64
C ASP A 707 -5.73 -9.67 30.64
N LEU A 708 -5.80 -8.39 30.23
CA LEU A 708 -7.04 -7.60 30.18
C LEU A 708 -8.09 -8.14 29.19
N PHE A 709 -7.76 -9.13 28.36
CA PHE A 709 -8.66 -9.73 27.36
C PHE A 709 -8.62 -11.28 27.43
N PRO A 710 -9.76 -11.99 27.27
CA PRO A 710 -9.78 -13.45 27.25
C PRO A 710 -8.96 -14.02 26.08
N GLU A 711 -8.12 -15.01 26.36
CA GLU A 711 -7.11 -15.53 25.42
C GLU A 711 -7.67 -16.08 24.10
N TYR A 712 -8.85 -16.70 24.15
CA TYR A 712 -9.52 -17.31 22.99
C TYR A 712 -10.64 -16.43 22.43
N GLY A 713 -10.84 -15.22 22.96
CA GLY A 713 -11.90 -14.29 22.59
C GLY A 713 -13.29 -14.62 23.14
N GLU A 714 -13.49 -15.79 23.73
CA GLU A 714 -14.72 -16.16 24.44
C GLU A 714 -14.65 -15.65 25.90
N GLU A 715 -15.68 -14.93 26.34
CA GLU A 715 -15.84 -14.53 27.74
C GLU A 715 -16.50 -15.68 28.50
N LYS A 716 -15.83 -16.24 29.52
CA LYS A 716 -16.49 -17.19 30.43
C LYS A 716 -17.54 -16.45 31.26
N GLU A 717 -18.62 -17.12 31.63
CA GLU A 717 -19.65 -16.55 32.49
C GLU A 717 -19.07 -16.08 33.84
N GLN A 718 -18.12 -16.84 34.40
CA GLN A 718 -17.34 -16.48 35.59
C GLN A 718 -16.43 -15.25 35.38
N ASP A 719 -15.92 -15.01 34.17
CA ASP A 719 -15.11 -13.83 33.84
C ASP A 719 -16.00 -12.58 33.71
N GLN A 720 -17.23 -12.72 33.20
CA GLN A 720 -18.21 -11.64 33.22
C GLN A 720 -18.62 -11.28 34.65
N GLU A 721 -18.89 -12.27 35.50
CA GLU A 721 -19.36 -12.05 36.87
C GLU A 721 -18.26 -11.45 37.77
N SER A 722 -17.03 -11.95 37.69
CA SER A 722 -15.88 -11.38 38.40
C SER A 722 -15.54 -9.96 37.92
N ARG A 723 -15.63 -9.65 36.61
CA ARG A 723 -15.49 -8.28 36.09
C ARG A 723 -16.62 -7.36 36.57
N ARG A 724 -17.86 -7.86 36.62
CA ARG A 724 -19.05 -7.12 37.11
C ARG A 724 -18.95 -6.78 38.59
N ASN A 725 -18.27 -7.61 39.37
CA ASN A 725 -17.91 -7.36 40.76
C ASN A 725 -16.72 -6.39 40.89
N SER A 726 -15.66 -6.55 40.08
CA SER A 726 -14.52 -5.63 40.04
C SER A 726 -14.91 -4.18 39.66
N MET A 727 -15.89 -4.01 38.77
CA MET A 727 -16.48 -2.70 38.43
C MET A 727 -17.37 -2.10 39.54
N LYS A 728 -17.60 -2.81 40.64
CA LYS A 728 -18.36 -2.37 41.82
C LYS A 728 -17.49 -2.50 43.07
N GLY A 729 -16.51 -1.60 43.22
CA GLY A 729 -15.67 -1.55 44.41
C GLY A 729 -16.49 -1.39 45.69
N GLY A 730 -16.46 -2.39 46.58
CA GLY A 730 -17.19 -2.39 47.84
C GLY A 730 -17.24 -3.75 48.54
N ASN A 731 -16.34 -3.94 49.51
CA ASN A 731 -16.28 -4.96 50.58
C ASN A 731 -17.11 -6.26 50.43
N SER A 732 -16.42 -7.38 50.22
CA SER A 732 -16.96 -8.74 50.35
C SER A 732 -17.13 -9.17 51.81
N SER A 733 -18.02 -8.51 52.57
CA SER A 733 -18.30 -8.88 53.96
C SER A 733 -19.73 -8.53 54.41
N PHE A 734 -20.74 -9.21 53.85
CA PHE A 734 -22.02 -9.37 54.54
C PHE A 734 -22.60 -10.77 54.31
N ALA A 735 -23.00 -11.42 55.40
CA ALA A 735 -23.54 -12.77 55.39
C ALA A 735 -25.03 -12.82 55.01
N MET A 736 -25.49 -14.03 54.72
CA MET A 736 -26.82 -14.39 54.27
C MET A 736 -27.94 -13.89 55.21
N GLY A 737 -28.88 -13.10 54.67
CA GLY A 737 -30.24 -12.96 55.21
C GLY A 737 -30.51 -11.84 56.23
N GLN A 738 -30.66 -10.59 55.76
CA GLN A 738 -31.54 -9.59 56.40
C GLN A 738 -31.95 -8.49 55.40
N GLN A 739 -33.16 -7.92 55.55
CA GLN A 739 -33.67 -6.87 54.66
C GLN A 739 -33.30 -5.46 55.14
N ALA A 740 -32.82 -4.61 54.22
CA ALA A 740 -32.45 -3.23 54.54
C ALA A 740 -33.69 -2.29 54.52
N PRO A 741 -33.89 -1.42 55.55
CA PRO A 741 -35.02 -0.50 55.61
C PRO A 741 -34.81 0.77 54.79
N LYS A 742 -35.90 1.34 54.24
CA LYS A 742 -35.90 2.63 53.55
C LYS A 742 -35.81 3.80 54.54
N ARG A 743 -35.03 4.85 54.25
CA ARG A 743 -35.15 6.17 54.92
C ARG A 743 -35.10 7.36 53.95
N ARG A 744 -35.46 8.53 54.47
CA ARG A 744 -35.88 9.74 53.73
C ARG A 744 -34.73 10.67 53.31
N ARG A 745 -35.02 11.46 52.26
CA ARG A 745 -34.36 12.71 51.86
C ARG A 745 -34.64 13.83 52.87
N VAL A 746 -33.64 14.68 53.13
CA VAL A 746 -33.75 16.01 53.77
C VAL A 746 -32.79 16.95 53.03
N GLU A 747 -33.10 18.25 53.00
CA GLU A 747 -32.36 19.29 52.29
C GLU A 747 -31.35 20.01 53.22
N LEU A 748 -30.44 20.81 52.66
CA LEU A 748 -29.39 21.49 53.45
C LEU A 748 -29.19 22.94 53.00
N GLY A 749 -28.90 23.84 53.95
CA GLY A 749 -28.54 25.22 53.64
C GLY A 749 -27.95 26.00 54.83
N ARG A 750 -27.14 27.03 54.49
CA ARG A 750 -26.66 28.16 55.32
C ARG A 750 -25.61 27.93 56.44
N SER A 751 -24.35 27.82 56.02
CA SER A 751 -23.25 28.81 56.21
C SER A 751 -23.08 29.64 57.52
N VAL A 752 -21.85 29.56 58.08
CA VAL A 752 -21.08 30.58 58.84
C VAL A 752 -19.58 30.23 58.61
N GLY A 753 -18.55 31.11 58.61
CA GLY A 753 -18.44 32.58 58.63
C GLY A 753 -17.04 33.05 59.14
N SER A 754 -16.53 34.19 58.64
CA SER A 754 -15.22 34.84 58.97
C SER A 754 -13.93 34.09 58.56
N LEU A 755 -12.82 34.71 58.09
CA LEU A 755 -12.44 36.07 57.64
C LEU A 755 -11.13 35.90 56.80
N GLY A 756 -10.66 36.82 55.92
CA GLY A 756 -11.19 38.11 55.47
C GLY A 756 -10.27 38.79 54.42
N ASP A 757 -10.86 39.65 53.59
CA ASP A 757 -10.36 40.79 52.79
C ASP A 757 -8.98 40.84 52.08
N ILE A 758 -9.01 41.04 50.74
CA ILE A 758 -8.69 42.33 50.07
C ILE A 758 -9.08 42.31 48.56
N ALA A 759 -9.87 43.32 48.15
CA ALA A 759 -10.02 43.98 46.84
C ALA A 759 -10.33 43.25 45.48
N GLU A 760 -11.34 43.83 44.80
CA GLU A 760 -11.50 44.04 43.33
C GLU A 760 -12.19 42.99 42.39
N LYS A 761 -13.35 43.42 41.85
CA LYS A 761 -13.90 43.23 40.47
C LYS A 761 -13.96 41.80 39.89
N GLY A 762 -15.13 41.17 40.05
CA GLY A 762 -15.37 39.79 39.60
C GLY A 762 -15.79 39.59 38.13
N TRP A 763 -15.39 38.45 37.57
CA TRP A 763 -15.99 37.81 36.38
C TRP A 763 -16.84 36.61 36.84
N LYS A 764 -17.95 36.32 36.15
CA LYS A 764 -18.74 35.09 36.40
C LYS A 764 -18.36 33.99 35.40
N LEU A 765 -17.93 32.85 35.93
CA LEU A 765 -17.69 31.62 35.18
C LEU A 765 -18.89 30.67 35.36
N THR A 766 -19.47 30.20 34.26
CA THR A 766 -20.50 29.15 34.24
C THR A 766 -19.93 27.88 33.61
N THR A 767 -20.13 26.74 34.26
CA THR A 767 -19.51 25.46 33.88
C THR A 767 -20.35 24.66 32.87
N THR A 768 -19.67 23.92 32.02
CA THR A 768 -20.27 23.31 30.81
C THR A 768 -20.82 21.91 31.05
N TRP A 769 -22.10 21.80 31.44
CA TRP A 769 -22.84 20.52 31.41
C TRP A 769 -24.12 20.53 30.55
N ASP A 770 -24.77 21.68 30.34
CA ASP A 770 -26.05 21.78 29.60
C ASP A 770 -25.92 21.98 28.07
N ARG A 771 -24.84 21.49 27.44
CA ARG A 771 -24.62 21.63 25.97
C ARG A 771 -24.28 20.34 25.20
N ALA A 772 -24.35 19.17 25.85
CA ALA A 772 -23.91 17.89 25.26
C ALA A 772 -25.03 17.02 24.64
N ALA A 773 -26.23 17.57 24.39
CA ALA A 773 -27.44 16.80 24.08
C ALA A 773 -28.06 17.00 22.67
N SER A 774 -27.34 17.59 21.70
CA SER A 774 -27.90 17.93 20.37
C SER A 774 -26.96 17.70 19.17
N PHE A 775 -26.20 16.60 19.11
CA PHE A 775 -25.26 16.36 17.98
C PHE A 775 -25.10 14.89 17.51
N THR A 776 -26.19 14.14 17.35
CA THR A 776 -26.16 12.77 16.78
C THR A 776 -27.30 12.43 15.81
N SER A 777 -27.48 13.20 14.74
CA SER A 777 -28.14 12.71 13.52
C SER A 777 -27.72 13.53 12.28
N SER A 778 -27.57 12.84 11.14
CA SER A 778 -27.35 13.47 9.82
C SER A 778 -27.80 12.50 8.73
N GLY A 779 -29.11 12.40 8.57
CA GLY A 779 -29.79 11.96 7.36
C GLY A 779 -30.65 13.11 6.84
N PHE A 780 -31.02 13.11 5.56
CA PHE A 780 -31.74 14.23 4.94
C PHE A 780 -33.04 14.59 5.66
N VAL A 781 -33.25 15.88 5.90
CA VAL A 781 -34.53 16.48 6.33
C VAL A 781 -34.82 17.67 5.41
N THR A 782 -36.06 17.81 4.95
CA THR A 782 -36.48 18.83 3.97
C THR A 782 -36.80 20.17 4.63
N ALA A 783 -36.59 21.26 3.89
CA ALA A 783 -36.57 22.63 4.42
C ALA A 783 -37.89 23.12 5.09
N GLY A 784 -39.02 22.42 4.91
CA GLY A 784 -40.29 22.79 5.54
C GLY A 784 -40.26 22.69 7.08
N SER A 785 -39.57 21.71 7.66
CA SER A 785 -39.58 21.49 9.12
C SER A 785 -38.73 22.50 9.91
N HIS A 786 -37.89 23.30 9.26
CA HIS A 786 -37.04 24.29 9.92
C HIS A 786 -37.78 25.60 10.23
N MET A 787 -38.87 25.92 9.52
CA MET A 787 -39.65 27.13 9.81
C MET A 787 -40.50 26.97 11.07
N GLN A 788 -41.06 25.78 11.33
CA GLN A 788 -41.91 25.54 12.49
C GLN A 788 -41.19 25.83 13.82
N VAL A 789 -39.96 25.32 13.96
CA VAL A 789 -39.13 25.44 15.16
C VAL A 789 -38.71 26.90 15.46
N LEU A 790 -38.71 27.78 14.46
CA LEU A 790 -38.38 29.20 14.63
C LEU A 790 -39.57 30.05 15.10
N VAL A 791 -40.81 29.56 14.98
CA VAL A 791 -42.01 30.23 15.51
C VAL A 791 -42.20 29.93 17.00
N ASP A 792 -41.92 28.69 17.40
CA ASP A 792 -42.15 28.21 18.78
C ASP A 792 -41.13 28.75 19.82
N LEU A 793 -40.13 29.54 19.41
CA LEU A 793 -39.06 30.07 20.27
C LEU A 793 -39.22 31.55 20.66
N SER A 794 -40.31 32.22 20.29
CA SER A 794 -40.47 33.67 20.51
C SER A 794 -41.82 34.11 21.08
N ALA A 795 -42.29 33.49 22.17
CA ALA A 795 -43.40 34.01 22.98
C ALA A 795 -43.36 33.55 24.45
N ALA A 796 -43.31 34.50 25.39
CA ALA A 796 -43.63 34.34 26.81
C ALA A 796 -43.73 35.71 27.50
N PRO A 797 -44.53 35.87 28.56
CA PRO A 797 -45.86 35.27 28.77
C PRO A 797 -46.88 36.29 29.34
N GLU A 798 -48.19 36.13 29.09
CA GLU A 798 -49.20 36.60 30.07
C GLU A 798 -50.59 35.95 29.96
N LEU A 799 -51.11 35.61 31.14
CA LEU A 799 -52.48 35.49 31.67
C LEU A 799 -53.75 35.20 30.81
N GLN A 800 -54.58 34.35 31.46
CA GLN A 800 -56.06 34.29 31.51
C GLN A 800 -56.93 33.51 30.50
N ASP A 801 -57.67 32.57 31.09
CA ASP A 801 -59.12 32.27 30.98
C ASP A 801 -59.75 31.67 29.70
N ALA A 802 -60.02 30.36 29.82
CA ALA A 802 -61.35 29.74 29.75
C ALA A 802 -61.98 29.24 28.41
N GLU A 803 -62.98 28.37 28.61
CA GLU A 803 -64.04 27.85 27.74
C GLU A 803 -63.73 26.91 26.53
N ASP A 804 -64.10 25.64 26.73
CA ASP A 804 -65.01 24.83 25.91
C ASP A 804 -64.87 24.79 24.37
N LEU A 805 -64.61 23.58 23.84
CA LEU A 805 -65.73 22.71 23.45
C LEU A 805 -65.37 21.23 23.19
N ASP A 806 -66.17 20.36 23.81
CA ASP A 806 -66.31 18.91 23.61
C ASP A 806 -66.53 18.50 22.13
N ARG A 807 -65.84 17.43 21.67
CA ARG A 807 -66.53 16.18 21.26
C ARG A 807 -65.63 14.97 20.94
N SER A 808 -65.64 14.03 21.90
CA SER A 808 -66.15 12.64 21.77
C SER A 808 -65.87 11.81 20.49
N LYS A 809 -65.54 10.50 20.51
CA LYS A 809 -65.95 9.43 21.46
C LYS A 809 -64.90 8.31 21.64
N LYS A 810 -64.71 7.92 22.91
CA LYS A 810 -64.81 6.55 23.53
C LYS A 810 -64.14 5.35 22.81
N LYS A 811 -63.18 4.63 23.45
CA LYS A 811 -63.30 3.58 24.52
C LYS A 811 -63.99 2.29 24.01
N SER A 812 -63.56 1.06 24.33
CA SER A 812 -63.02 0.47 25.59
C SER A 812 -61.60 -0.16 25.42
N ASN A 813 -60.78 -0.53 26.43
CA ASN A 813 -60.96 -1.36 27.65
C ASN A 813 -61.40 -2.81 27.33
N GLN A 814 -60.87 -3.90 27.95
CA GLN A 814 -59.84 -4.04 29.01
C GLN A 814 -59.23 -5.48 29.04
N LYS A 815 -58.13 -5.64 29.82
CA LYS A 815 -57.64 -6.78 30.66
C LYS A 815 -58.53 -8.06 30.83
N ASP A 816 -58.03 -9.27 31.19
CA ASP A 816 -56.75 -9.72 31.81
C ASP A 816 -56.51 -11.25 31.62
N MET A 817 -55.26 -11.72 31.88
CA MET A 817 -54.83 -13.09 32.35
C MET A 817 -54.86 -14.39 31.46
N LEU A 818 -54.08 -15.39 31.94
CA LEU A 818 -53.77 -16.76 31.44
C LEU A 818 -54.33 -17.82 32.46
N PRO A 819 -54.12 -19.18 32.41
CA PRO A 819 -53.30 -20.04 31.50
C PRO A 819 -53.86 -21.47 31.13
N VAL A 820 -53.03 -22.29 30.44
CA VAL A 820 -53.01 -23.79 30.30
C VAL A 820 -54.18 -24.57 29.64
N GLY A 821 -53.87 -25.36 28.58
CA GLY A 821 -54.25 -26.80 28.56
C GLY A 821 -54.86 -27.47 27.29
N GLN A 822 -54.12 -28.42 26.68
CA GLN A 822 -54.57 -29.53 25.79
C GLN A 822 -55.25 -29.25 24.43
N GLY A 823 -55.32 -30.27 23.55
CA GLY A 823 -56.30 -30.35 22.44
C GLY A 823 -55.76 -30.45 21.00
N THR A 824 -55.14 -31.57 20.60
CA THR A 824 -54.69 -31.82 19.21
C THR A 824 -55.82 -31.90 18.18
N LEU A 825 -55.56 -31.42 16.95
CA LEU A 825 -56.26 -31.89 15.74
C LEU A 825 -55.23 -32.10 14.61
N LEU A 826 -55.11 -33.34 14.13
CA LEU A 826 -54.14 -33.74 13.10
C LEU A 826 -54.76 -34.89 12.29
N GLY A 827 -55.00 -34.68 10.99
CA GLY A 827 -55.33 -35.79 10.09
C GLY A 827 -56.20 -35.43 8.89
N PHE A 828 -55.59 -34.96 7.79
CA PHE A 828 -56.18 -35.15 6.45
C PHE A 828 -55.10 -35.23 5.36
N LEU A 829 -54.52 -36.44 5.18
CA LEU A 829 -53.76 -36.93 4.00
C LEU A 829 -52.46 -36.17 3.62
N GLY A 830 -51.39 -36.79 3.15
CA GLY A 830 -51.06 -38.22 2.95
C GLY A 830 -49.56 -38.36 2.62
N LYS A 831 -48.96 -39.54 2.85
CA LYS A 831 -47.50 -39.77 2.74
C LYS A 831 -47.08 -40.44 1.43
N SER A 832 -45.79 -40.35 1.10
CA SER A 832 -44.97 -41.58 0.93
C SER A 832 -43.45 -41.35 1.08
N GLU A 833 -42.83 -42.22 1.88
CA GLU A 833 -41.38 -42.51 1.99
C GLU A 833 -41.24 -44.04 2.08
N PRO A 834 -40.06 -44.61 1.75
CA PRO A 834 -39.69 -45.95 2.21
C PRO A 834 -38.38 -45.98 3.03
N THR A 835 -38.51 -45.76 4.34
CA THR A 835 -37.91 -46.57 5.45
C THR A 835 -36.39 -46.78 5.60
N MET A 836 -35.90 -46.53 6.83
CA MET A 836 -34.61 -47.02 7.38
C MET A 836 -34.62 -48.51 7.80
N LYS A 837 -33.43 -49.09 8.04
CA LYS A 837 -33.19 -50.15 9.05
C LYS A 837 -31.96 -49.85 9.94
N LYS A 838 -31.83 -50.59 11.05
CA LYS A 838 -30.98 -50.30 12.24
C LYS A 838 -29.61 -51.04 12.26
N PRO A 839 -28.68 -50.73 13.20
CA PRO A 839 -27.22 -50.93 13.03
C PRO A 839 -26.57 -52.03 13.92
N LEU A 840 -25.21 -52.04 13.94
CA LEU A 840 -24.24 -52.81 14.76
C LEU A 840 -23.84 -54.20 14.20
N PRO A 841 -22.64 -54.77 14.51
CA PRO A 841 -21.71 -54.44 15.62
C PRO A 841 -20.23 -54.14 15.25
N LYS A 842 -19.35 -54.08 16.25
CA LYS A 842 -17.88 -53.93 16.15
C LYS A 842 -17.19 -55.29 15.91
N ILE A 843 -16.07 -55.29 15.17
CA ILE A 843 -15.07 -56.38 15.14
C ILE A 843 -13.65 -55.77 15.19
N LYS A 844 -12.67 -56.51 15.74
CA LYS A 844 -11.22 -56.21 15.70
C LYS A 844 -10.54 -57.09 14.64
N GLU A 845 -9.50 -56.58 13.98
CA GLU A 845 -8.26 -57.30 13.57
C GLU A 845 -7.36 -56.28 12.85
N LEU A 846 -6.14 -56.01 13.35
CA LEU A 846 -4.84 -56.68 13.15
C LEU A 846 -3.99 -56.03 12.02
N ASP A 847 -2.70 -55.86 12.36
CA ASP A 847 -1.63 -55.19 11.62
C ASP A 847 -0.98 -56.13 10.55
N PRO A 848 -0.05 -55.69 9.64
CA PRO A 848 0.92 -54.61 9.84
C PRO A 848 1.18 -53.61 8.69
N LYS A 849 1.85 -52.51 9.04
CA LYS A 849 2.64 -51.67 8.13
C LYS A 849 4.15 -51.83 8.38
N PRO A 850 5.00 -51.69 7.34
CA PRO A 850 6.46 -51.74 7.51
C PRO A 850 7.01 -50.47 8.20
N PRO A 851 8.13 -50.57 8.93
CA PRO A 851 8.73 -49.44 9.62
C PRO A 851 9.49 -48.50 8.68
N LEU A 852 9.45 -47.19 8.98
CA LEU A 852 10.36 -46.19 8.44
C LEU A 852 11.38 -45.77 9.54
N PRO A 853 12.61 -45.37 9.17
CA PRO A 853 13.72 -45.31 10.11
C PRO A 853 13.65 -44.14 11.10
N THR A 854 13.83 -44.45 12.38
CA THR A 854 13.95 -43.47 13.46
C THR A 854 15.36 -42.88 13.50
N VAL A 855 15.51 -41.58 13.25
CA VAL A 855 16.75 -40.83 13.54
C VAL A 855 16.58 -40.14 14.90
N ALA A 856 17.62 -40.20 15.74
CA ALA A 856 17.50 -39.86 17.16
C ALA A 856 17.38 -38.35 17.44
N ASN A 857 16.55 -37.99 18.42
CA ASN A 857 16.58 -36.67 19.04
C ASN A 857 17.90 -36.48 19.80
N SER A 858 18.68 -35.46 19.45
CA SER A 858 19.99 -35.19 20.08
C SER A 858 20.33 -33.69 20.14
N PHE A 859 19.38 -32.87 20.58
CA PHE A 859 19.57 -31.43 20.83
C PHE A 859 19.20 -31.08 22.28
N ASN A 860 20.00 -31.58 23.23
CA ASN A 860 20.05 -31.08 24.62
C ASN A 860 21.34 -31.55 25.33
N GLN A 861 22.48 -30.99 24.91
CA GLN A 861 23.71 -31.00 25.70
C GLN A 861 24.35 -29.60 25.64
N ALA A 862 24.67 -29.04 26.81
CA ALA A 862 25.32 -27.73 26.89
C ALA A 862 26.80 -27.85 26.54
N ARG A 863 27.30 -26.98 25.64
CA ARG A 863 28.74 -26.84 25.44
C ARG A 863 29.34 -26.03 26.59
N SER A 864 30.47 -26.51 27.11
CA SER A 864 31.31 -25.76 28.05
C SER A 864 31.89 -24.51 27.36
N MET A 865 31.88 -23.39 28.08
CA MET A 865 32.59 -22.16 27.69
C MET A 865 33.95 -22.10 28.40
N PRO A 866 34.96 -21.43 27.80
CA PRO A 866 36.33 -21.48 28.30
C PRO A 866 36.53 -20.68 29.59
N THR A 867 37.44 -21.17 30.43
CA THR A 867 37.91 -20.48 31.64
C THR A 867 38.81 -19.30 31.29
N PHE A 868 38.44 -18.09 31.71
CA PHE A 868 39.36 -16.95 31.79
C PHE A 868 39.59 -16.58 33.26
N SER A 869 40.86 -16.40 33.62
CA SER A 869 41.31 -16.01 34.95
C SER A 869 41.59 -14.50 35.01
N ASN A 870 40.94 -13.77 35.93
CA ASN A 870 41.63 -13.01 36.98
C ASN A 870 40.68 -12.19 37.87
N LEU A 871 40.76 -12.49 39.18
CA LEU A 871 40.79 -11.57 40.31
C LEU A 871 40.24 -10.13 40.13
N ALA A 872 39.06 -9.90 40.72
CA ALA A 872 38.74 -8.65 41.44
C ALA A 872 37.93 -9.03 42.70
N GLY A 873 38.27 -8.46 43.86
CA GLY A 873 37.64 -8.81 45.14
C GLY A 873 36.28 -8.14 45.33
N ILE A 874 35.37 -8.80 46.06
CA ILE A 874 34.11 -8.20 46.54
C ILE A 874 34.27 -7.83 48.01
N ASP A 875 33.71 -6.69 48.38
CA ASP A 875 33.84 -6.05 49.69
C ASP A 875 33.22 -6.87 50.84
N ALA A 876 33.84 -6.82 52.01
CA ALA A 876 33.45 -7.59 53.20
C ALA A 876 32.20 -7.06 53.92
N SER A 877 31.64 -5.93 53.50
CA SER A 877 30.48 -5.26 54.13
C SER A 877 29.11 -5.91 53.85
N LEU A 878 29.00 -6.86 52.91
CA LEU A 878 27.72 -7.40 52.44
C LEU A 878 27.33 -8.79 53.03
N SER A 879 28.09 -9.34 53.97
CA SER A 879 27.89 -10.71 54.48
C SER A 879 27.12 -10.81 55.81
N VAL A 880 26.03 -10.05 55.98
CA VAL A 880 25.19 -10.10 57.19
C VAL A 880 23.69 -10.16 56.85
N HIS A 881 23.12 -11.38 56.85
CA HIS A 881 21.93 -11.75 57.63
C HIS A 881 21.67 -13.27 57.50
N ARG A 882 21.00 -13.87 58.49
CA ARG A 882 20.82 -15.33 58.67
C ARG A 882 19.38 -15.68 59.05
N VAL A 883 19.11 -16.98 59.19
CA VAL A 883 17.85 -17.67 59.59
C VAL A 883 16.99 -18.11 58.39
N GLY A 884 16.53 -19.37 58.32
CA GLY A 884 16.69 -20.52 59.25
C GLY A 884 16.43 -21.88 58.57
N ALA A 885 16.61 -23.00 59.30
CA ALA A 885 16.58 -24.35 58.72
C ALA A 885 16.01 -25.43 59.68
N ALA A 886 15.28 -26.39 59.10
CA ALA A 886 14.79 -27.66 59.67
C ALA A 886 14.23 -28.50 58.50
N ASN A 887 14.32 -29.84 58.39
CA ASN A 887 14.85 -30.90 59.29
C ASN A 887 15.56 -32.02 58.46
N LEU A 888 16.24 -32.95 59.14
CA LEU A 888 17.06 -34.02 58.55
C LEU A 888 16.39 -35.41 58.52
N ALA A 889 16.74 -36.25 57.54
CA ALA A 889 17.01 -37.71 57.61
C ALA A 889 17.31 -38.24 56.18
N ASN A 890 18.14 -39.24 55.90
CA ASN A 890 19.11 -40.01 56.71
C ASN A 890 20.26 -40.52 55.79
N ARG A 891 21.35 -41.05 56.35
CA ARG A 891 22.53 -41.59 55.61
C ARG A 891 22.83 -43.03 56.05
N PRO A 892 23.51 -43.85 55.24
CA PRO A 892 24.89 -44.24 55.61
C PRO A 892 25.86 -44.42 54.40
N ALA A 893 27.08 -44.87 54.70
CA ALA A 893 28.21 -45.25 53.83
C ALA A 893 29.02 -46.34 54.62
N PRO A 894 30.28 -46.77 54.30
CA PRO A 894 31.21 -46.43 53.20
C PRO A 894 32.03 -47.64 52.64
N ARG A 895 33.17 -47.35 51.95
CA ARG A 895 34.29 -48.26 51.53
C ARG A 895 34.01 -49.17 50.31
N GLN A 896 35.00 -49.67 49.57
CA GLN A 896 36.47 -49.74 49.79
C GLN A 896 37.28 -49.48 48.48
N ALA A 897 38.62 -49.58 48.51
CA ALA A 897 39.53 -49.29 47.38
C ALA A 897 40.45 -50.48 47.03
N GLY A 898 41.06 -50.48 45.84
CA GLY A 898 42.02 -51.51 45.39
C GLY A 898 42.84 -51.11 44.15
N HIS A 899 44.13 -51.47 44.17
CA HIS A 899 45.18 -51.27 43.15
C HIS A 899 44.86 -51.97 41.79
N SER A 900 45.53 -51.73 40.66
CA SER A 900 47.01 -51.63 40.48
C SER A 900 47.48 -51.04 39.14
N ASP A 901 48.73 -50.56 39.12
CA ASP A 901 49.48 -50.12 37.93
C ASP A 901 49.96 -51.27 37.03
N THR A 902 50.18 -50.96 35.74
CA THR A 902 51.23 -51.59 34.93
C THR A 902 51.83 -50.63 33.89
N GLN A 903 53.15 -50.62 33.82
CA GLN A 903 53.96 -50.07 32.72
C GLN A 903 54.04 -51.15 31.59
N ALA A 904 54.67 -51.03 30.41
CA ALA A 904 55.55 -50.05 29.76
C ALA A 904 55.43 -50.29 28.22
N SER A 905 55.41 -49.33 27.28
CA SER A 905 56.48 -48.44 26.77
C SER A 905 57.12 -48.89 25.43
N ARG A 906 57.25 -47.94 24.48
CA ARG A 906 58.22 -47.89 23.34
C ARG A 906 58.04 -48.91 22.19
N ASN A 907 58.37 -48.66 20.91
CA ASN A 907 58.79 -47.48 20.10
C ASN A 907 58.57 -47.88 18.58
N ASP A 908 58.91 -47.21 17.46
CA ASP A 908 59.62 -45.99 17.00
C ASP A 908 59.30 -45.78 15.47
N TYR A 909 59.64 -44.75 14.67
CA TYR A 909 60.20 -43.37 14.81
C TYR A 909 59.96 -42.57 13.48
N VAL A 910 60.50 -41.33 13.35
CA VAL A 910 61.06 -40.67 12.13
C VAL A 910 60.17 -40.43 10.87
N PHE A 911 59.99 -39.22 10.28
CA PHE A 911 60.34 -37.80 10.62
C PHE A 911 59.66 -36.78 9.63
N LEU A 912 59.76 -35.45 9.87
CA LEU A 912 59.39 -34.27 9.02
C LEU A 912 57.86 -34.00 8.78
N SER A 913 57.21 -32.82 8.88
CA SER A 913 57.50 -31.36 8.67
C SER A 913 57.34 -30.88 7.21
N THR A 914 56.79 -29.70 6.83
CA THR A 914 56.26 -28.49 7.53
C THR A 914 55.39 -27.64 6.56
N SER A 915 54.63 -26.65 7.05
CA SER A 915 53.79 -25.73 6.22
C SER A 915 54.41 -24.33 5.99
N PRO A 916 54.20 -23.67 4.82
CA PRO A 916 54.68 -22.30 4.54
C PRO A 916 53.68 -21.18 4.91
N PRO A 917 54.09 -19.88 4.94
CA PRO A 917 53.39 -18.83 5.70
C PRO A 917 52.73 -17.69 4.86
N ARG A 918 52.24 -16.66 5.59
CA ARG A 918 51.51 -15.46 5.17
C ARG A 918 52.44 -14.25 4.88
N PRO A 919 52.11 -13.35 3.93
CA PRO A 919 52.85 -12.09 3.71
C PRO A 919 52.31 -10.88 4.50
N GLU A 920 53.15 -9.88 4.74
CA GLU A 920 52.79 -8.52 5.20
C GLU A 920 53.34 -7.44 4.21
N PRO A 921 53.59 -6.13 4.52
CA PRO A 921 53.17 -5.05 3.62
C PRO A 921 54.33 -4.40 2.82
N PRO A 922 54.02 -3.63 1.76
CA PRO A 922 55.02 -2.93 0.95
C PRO A 922 55.40 -1.56 1.53
N ASN A 923 56.64 -1.15 1.31
CA ASN A 923 57.03 0.26 1.35
C ASN A 923 58.21 0.53 0.37
N LEU A 924 58.29 1.78 -0.09
CA LEU A 924 59.30 2.48 -0.93
C LEU A 924 60.68 1.79 -1.10
N GLN A 925 61.39 1.84 -2.25
CA GLN A 925 61.65 3.04 -3.07
C GLN A 925 62.26 2.72 -4.48
N GLU A 926 62.16 3.68 -5.41
CA GLU A 926 62.99 3.95 -6.61
C GLU A 926 63.65 2.83 -7.47
N ASN A 927 63.29 2.75 -8.77
CA ASN A 927 64.09 3.36 -9.86
C ASN A 927 63.36 3.35 -11.22
N VAL A 928 63.81 4.17 -12.19
CA VAL A 928 63.16 4.41 -13.50
C VAL A 928 64.18 4.44 -14.65
N PRO A 929 63.93 3.72 -15.76
CA PRO A 929 63.84 4.39 -17.06
C PRO A 929 62.66 3.94 -17.95
N THR A 930 62.36 4.75 -18.97
CA THR A 930 61.34 4.56 -20.04
C THR A 930 62.02 4.03 -21.33
N PRO A 931 61.36 3.73 -22.50
CA PRO A 931 59.99 4.10 -22.93
C PRO A 931 59.14 3.09 -23.79
N LYS A 932 57.87 3.50 -24.01
CA LYS A 932 56.94 3.39 -25.18
C LYS A 932 57.37 2.62 -26.47
N PRO A 933 56.41 2.21 -27.37
CA PRO A 933 54.98 1.83 -27.22
C PRO A 933 54.60 0.58 -28.08
N PHE A 934 53.41 0.59 -28.73
CA PHE A 934 52.73 -0.44 -29.57
C PHE A 934 51.87 -1.50 -28.81
N GLY A 935 50.77 -2.03 -29.38
CA GLY A 935 50.07 -1.60 -30.61
C GLY A 935 49.27 -2.71 -31.34
N LEU A 936 47.96 -2.82 -31.05
CA LEU A 936 46.86 -3.39 -31.87
C LEU A 936 46.95 -4.80 -32.54
N THR A 937 45.81 -5.52 -32.48
CA THR A 937 45.30 -6.59 -33.38
C THR A 937 45.59 -8.09 -33.12
N ALA A 938 44.62 -8.89 -33.61
CA ALA A 938 44.67 -10.29 -34.08
C ALA A 938 44.64 -11.51 -33.10
N LYS A 939 43.79 -12.50 -33.47
CA LYS A 939 43.78 -13.92 -33.04
C LYS A 939 44.69 -14.73 -33.97
N PRO A 940 45.36 -15.85 -33.56
CA PRO A 940 44.77 -17.22 -33.55
C PRO A 940 45.39 -18.11 -32.40
N ALA A 941 45.44 -19.47 -32.35
CA ALA A 941 44.97 -20.56 -33.22
C ALA A 941 44.50 -21.84 -32.46
N ILE A 942 43.41 -22.40 -32.98
CA ILE A 942 42.74 -23.72 -32.84
C ILE A 942 43.63 -25.01 -32.75
N LEU A 943 43.40 -25.84 -31.70
CA LEU A 943 43.34 -27.34 -31.62
C LEU A 943 44.59 -28.21 -32.07
N PRO A 944 44.59 -29.59 -32.06
CA PRO A 944 43.63 -30.63 -31.59
C PRO A 944 44.21 -31.85 -30.77
N LYS A 945 43.38 -32.89 -30.55
CA LYS A 945 43.66 -34.33 -30.18
C LYS A 945 43.71 -34.65 -28.66
N ILE A 946 43.31 -35.82 -28.10
CA ILE A 946 42.70 -37.13 -28.53
C ILE A 946 42.24 -37.88 -27.22
N ARG A 947 41.32 -38.87 -27.11
CA ARG A 947 40.13 -39.43 -27.83
C ARG A 947 39.35 -40.36 -26.83
N PRO A 948 38.02 -40.60 -26.92
CA PRO A 948 37.26 -41.46 -25.99
C PRO A 948 36.84 -42.85 -26.53
N PRO A 949 36.30 -43.75 -25.68
CA PRO A 949 35.31 -44.80 -26.04
C PRO A 949 33.86 -44.35 -25.66
N LEU A 950 32.81 -44.52 -26.49
CA LEU A 950 32.02 -45.75 -26.77
C LEU A 950 31.13 -46.19 -25.57
N SER A 951 29.86 -46.63 -25.70
CA SER A 951 29.07 -47.12 -26.86
C SER A 951 27.55 -47.18 -26.52
N THR A 952 26.52 -47.24 -27.39
CA THR A 952 26.29 -46.90 -28.84
C THR A 952 24.79 -47.08 -29.23
N HIS A 953 24.27 -46.28 -30.19
CA HIS A 953 23.36 -46.68 -31.32
C HIS A 953 21.83 -46.96 -31.10
N GLN A 954 20.89 -46.70 -32.05
CA GLN A 954 20.96 -45.99 -33.37
C GLN A 954 19.58 -45.60 -34.03
N THR A 955 19.58 -44.49 -34.82
CA THR A 955 18.93 -44.19 -36.15
C THR A 955 17.51 -44.65 -36.58
N THR A 956 16.75 -44.02 -37.53
CA THR A 956 16.47 -42.62 -38.03
C THR A 956 15.60 -42.65 -39.33
N VAL A 957 15.11 -41.47 -39.80
CA VAL A 957 14.69 -41.09 -41.20
C VAL A 957 13.22 -41.36 -41.64
N GLY A 958 12.67 -40.43 -42.45
CA GLY A 958 11.42 -40.52 -43.25
C GLY A 958 10.24 -39.74 -42.65
N MET A 959 9.74 -38.59 -43.13
CA MET A 959 9.72 -37.83 -44.41
C MET A 959 8.52 -38.13 -45.35
N LEU A 960 7.84 -37.04 -45.77
CA LEU A 960 6.81 -36.87 -46.83
C LEU A 960 5.29 -37.15 -46.57
N GLN A 961 4.51 -36.09 -46.87
CA GLN A 961 3.26 -35.97 -47.63
C GLN A 961 1.87 -36.47 -47.17
N ASP A 962 0.90 -35.55 -47.36
CA ASP A 962 -0.46 -35.65 -47.94
C ASP A 962 -1.46 -36.75 -47.52
N GLY A 963 -2.76 -36.41 -47.57
CA GLY A 963 -3.85 -37.39 -47.74
C GLY A 963 -5.06 -37.22 -46.83
N SER A 964 -6.18 -36.78 -47.41
CA SER A 964 -7.51 -36.78 -46.80
C SER A 964 -8.08 -38.20 -46.60
N GLY A 965 -8.81 -38.45 -45.49
CA GLY A 965 -9.48 -39.75 -45.26
C GLY A 965 -10.56 -39.70 -44.18
N ALA A 966 -11.83 -39.94 -44.54
CA ALA A 966 -12.98 -39.56 -43.72
C ALA A 966 -13.67 -40.71 -42.94
N ARG A 967 -14.24 -40.35 -41.77
CA ARG A 967 -15.44 -40.90 -41.09
C ARG A 967 -15.45 -42.36 -40.59
N LYS A 968 -16.00 -42.51 -39.37
CA LYS A 968 -17.29 -43.21 -39.16
C LYS A 968 -18.05 -42.63 -37.95
N THR A 969 -19.37 -42.79 -37.91
CA THR A 969 -20.28 -42.11 -36.98
C THR A 969 -21.52 -42.96 -36.64
N LEU A 970 -21.99 -42.87 -35.40
CA LEU A 970 -23.37 -43.13 -34.95
C LEU A 970 -23.72 -41.89 -34.07
N GLY A 971 -24.89 -41.24 -34.15
CA GLY A 971 -26.25 -41.67 -34.51
C GLY A 971 -27.03 -41.82 -33.19
N VAL A 972 -28.13 -41.12 -32.88
CA VAL A 972 -29.31 -40.59 -33.64
C VAL A 972 -29.76 -39.27 -32.96
N LYS A 973 -30.22 -38.14 -33.54
CA LYS A 973 -30.94 -37.73 -34.78
C LYS A 973 -32.49 -37.66 -34.68
N ARG A 974 -33.05 -36.46 -34.44
CA ARG A 974 -34.40 -35.94 -34.81
C ARG A 974 -34.55 -34.50 -34.28
N SER A 975 -35.21 -33.53 -34.91
CA SER A 975 -35.46 -33.24 -36.34
C SER A 975 -36.08 -31.83 -36.44
N MET A 976 -35.57 -30.96 -37.32
CA MET A 976 -36.33 -29.78 -37.77
C MET A 976 -37.14 -30.16 -39.01
N ASP A 977 -38.39 -29.70 -39.07
CA ASP A 977 -38.98 -29.04 -40.23
C ASP A 977 -40.30 -28.38 -39.80
N GLY A 978 -40.61 -27.19 -40.33
CA GLY A 978 -41.77 -26.42 -39.84
C GLY A 978 -41.80 -24.95 -40.28
N TRP A 979 -42.18 -24.72 -41.55
CA TRP A 979 -42.71 -23.48 -42.14
C TRP A 979 -42.44 -22.15 -41.40
N ALA A 980 -41.72 -21.18 -41.98
CA ALA A 980 -42.00 -20.55 -43.28
C ALA A 980 -43.45 -20.06 -43.50
N SER A 981 -44.28 -19.94 -42.45
CA SER A 981 -45.64 -19.37 -42.57
C SER A 981 -46.06 -18.52 -41.36
N ARG A 982 -45.77 -17.21 -41.41
CA ARG A 982 -46.59 -16.10 -40.84
C ARG A 982 -45.90 -14.74 -41.11
N LYS A 983 -46.14 -14.17 -42.30
CA LYS A 983 -46.04 -12.72 -42.48
C LYS A 983 -47.28 -12.06 -41.88
N GLY A 984 -47.10 -10.94 -41.17
CA GLY A 984 -48.16 -9.96 -40.90
C GLY A 984 -49.25 -10.36 -39.89
N GLN A 985 -48.98 -10.15 -38.60
CA GLN A 985 -50.01 -9.68 -37.65
C GLN A 985 -49.33 -8.79 -36.60
N GLY A 986 -49.97 -7.67 -36.24
CA GLY A 986 -49.40 -6.67 -35.34
C GLY A 986 -49.55 -7.04 -33.86
N PHE A 987 -48.53 -6.73 -33.05
CA PHE A 987 -48.54 -7.00 -31.61
C PHE A 987 -49.33 -5.94 -30.84
N ARG A 988 -50.28 -6.35 -30.00
CA ARG A 988 -50.97 -5.51 -29.00
C ARG A 988 -50.49 -5.91 -27.59
N PRO A 989 -50.20 -4.96 -26.69
CA PRO A 989 -49.78 -5.28 -25.33
C PRO A 989 -50.96 -5.68 -24.43
N PRO A 990 -50.84 -6.73 -23.59
CA PRO A 990 -51.79 -7.02 -22.51
C PRO A 990 -51.45 -6.20 -21.25
N THR A 991 -52.47 -5.88 -20.45
CA THR A 991 -52.38 -4.99 -19.28
C THR A 991 -52.16 -5.72 -17.95
N MET A 992 -51.82 -4.94 -16.91
CA MET A 992 -51.52 -5.38 -15.54
C MET A 992 -52.62 -6.21 -14.87
N LYS A 993 -52.23 -7.08 -13.93
CA LYS A 993 -52.63 -6.94 -12.51
C LYS A 993 -51.70 -7.71 -11.55
N ARG A 994 -51.65 -7.22 -10.32
CA ARG A 994 -50.94 -7.76 -9.14
C ARG A 994 -51.96 -8.40 -8.18
N PRO A 995 -51.53 -9.29 -7.27
CA PRO A 995 -51.07 -8.85 -5.94
C PRO A 995 -49.58 -8.51 -5.85
#